data_AF-A0A103XM72-F1
#
_entry.id   AF-A0A103XM72-F1
#
_cell.length_a   1.000
_cell.length_b   1.000
_cell.length_c   1.000
_cell.angle_alpha   90.00
_cell.angle_beta   90.00
_cell.angle_gamma   90.00
#
_symmetry.space_group_name_H-M   'P 1'
#
loop_
_entity.id
_entity.type
_entity.pdbx_description
1 polymer ?
#
loop_
_entity_poly.entity_id
_entity_poly.type
_entity_poly.pdbx_seq_one_letter_code
_entity_poly.pdbx_strand_id
1 'polypeptide(L)'
;SCLLRNNWSLKPRRNLETEPLQPPPPHPSLPSIPDQSKEMTKEGFRILDEKSLKEYIKATPSLASKLGNQVDNLEIKEVGDGNLNFVYIVISPSGSLVIKQAVPYVRCIGESWPMTKERSYFEATALKRQHALSPKHVPEVYHFDRTMSLIGMRYVEPPHIILRKGLIAGVEYPLLAEHMAEFMANTLFYTSLLYLTTTEHKNAVAEFCANVELCRLTEQVVFSDPYRISEYNHWTSPYLDTDAEAVRNDKILKLEVAELKSKFCEKTQALIHGDLHTGSIMATHDSTQVIDPEFAFYGPMGFDVGAFIGNLFLAYFAQDGHADQGNDRKTYKAWIMDTVADTWNLFHKKFTSLWDIHKDGPGEAYLHEIYNNEELRELVKQKYMIDLRIVGVAHVEDFESISDPAKRGDCERRALDFAKMLMKKRRNFYTITEPPPHQSESEEMAMEGFRVLDDNSLREYIKATPSLASKLRNQVDNLEIKEVGDGNLNFVYIVISPSASLVIKQAVPYVRLIGESWPMSKERSYFEATALQRQHGLSPKHVPEVYHFDRTMSLIGMQYIEPPHIIVRRGLIAGIEYPLLAEHMAEFMANTLFYTSLLYLTTTQHKSAVAEFCANVELCRLTEQVVFSDPYKISEFNRWTSPYLDSDAEAVRNDNVLKLEVAELKSMFCEKKQALIHGDLHTSSIMVIDPEFAFYGPMGFDIGAFIGNLFLAYFSQDGHADKGNDRKTYQAWILGTIADTWNLFHKKFTALWDIHKDGPGEAFLDDIYNDVELWELVKQKYMIDLLHDSLGFAAAKMIRRIVGVAHVEDFESISDPAKRADSERRALDFAKMLMKKRRNFNTIADVILAAQLGEWETATIFFASVLPPPPPPPSSSSPPPLPPPPSPPPPPPNVIVINPMPSW
;
A
#
# COMPACT_ATOMS: atom_id res chain seq x y z
N SER A 1 -24.61 59.09 32.81
CA SER A 1 -24.33 59.74 31.53
C SER A 1 -24.18 58.64 30.49
N CYS A 2 -25.19 58.29 29.69
CA CYS A 2 -26.01 59.10 28.77
C CYS A 2 -25.28 59.51 27.49
N LEU A 3 -25.46 58.74 26.41
CA LEU A 3 -26.30 59.21 25.30
C LEU A 3 -26.76 58.05 24.40
N LEU A 4 -28.07 58.00 24.14
CA LEU A 4 -28.72 57.15 23.15
C LEU A 4 -29.29 58.02 22.02
N ARG A 5 -29.24 57.51 20.77
CA ARG A 5 -30.17 57.73 19.65
C ARG A 5 -29.78 56.69 18.57
N ASN A 6 -30.64 55.76 18.17
CA ASN A 6 -31.86 55.91 17.33
C ASN A 6 -31.49 56.28 15.87
N ASN A 7 -32.00 55.64 14.82
CA ASN A 7 -33.06 54.61 14.73
C ASN A 7 -32.99 53.86 13.38
N TRP A 8 -33.51 52.61 13.34
CA TRP A 8 -34.36 51.97 12.30
C TRP A 8 -34.03 52.11 10.78
N SER A 9 -34.31 51.15 9.89
CA SER A 9 -34.65 49.71 9.96
C SER A 9 -34.75 49.16 8.53
N LEU A 10 -34.59 47.85 8.30
CA LEU A 10 -35.26 47.08 7.21
C LEU A 10 -35.03 45.55 7.38
N LYS A 11 -35.78 44.73 6.62
CA LYS A 11 -36.00 43.29 6.87
C LYS A 11 -34.87 42.36 6.39
N PRO A 12 -34.67 41.18 7.02
CA PRO A 12 -33.72 40.17 6.57
C PRO A 12 -34.18 39.44 5.29
N ARG A 13 -33.21 38.88 4.55
CA ARG A 13 -33.45 37.81 3.56
C ARG A 13 -33.19 36.44 4.19
N ARG A 14 -33.78 35.39 3.60
CA ARG A 14 -33.77 34.02 4.11
C ARG A 14 -32.37 33.43 4.24
N ASN A 15 -32.13 32.67 5.30
CA ASN A 15 -31.09 31.65 5.31
C ASN A 15 -31.44 30.55 4.30
N LEU A 16 -30.41 29.92 3.72
CA LEU A 16 -30.49 28.56 3.21
C LEU A 16 -29.77 27.69 4.24
N GLU A 17 -30.49 26.76 4.84
CA GLU A 17 -29.92 25.79 5.78
C GLU A 17 -29.41 24.60 4.97
N THR A 18 -28.13 24.30 5.11
CA THR A 18 -27.52 23.05 4.62
C THR A 18 -27.45 22.08 5.79
N GLU A 19 -28.29 21.04 5.77
CA GLU A 19 -28.23 19.97 6.78
C GLU A 19 -26.90 19.21 6.70
N PRO A 20 -26.30 18.78 7.83
CA PRO A 20 -25.15 17.90 7.82
C PRO A 20 -25.57 16.49 7.37
N LEU A 21 -24.78 15.91 6.46
CA LEU A 21 -24.99 14.54 5.98
C LEU A 21 -24.85 13.53 7.14
N GLN A 22 -25.78 12.58 7.23
CA GLN A 22 -25.68 11.48 8.20
C GLN A 22 -24.64 10.44 7.75
N PRO A 23 -23.94 9.77 8.70
CA PRO A 23 -23.05 8.65 8.37
C PRO A 23 -23.86 7.45 7.83
N PRO A 24 -23.25 6.59 7.01
CA PRO A 24 -23.92 5.43 6.43
C PRO A 24 -24.31 4.39 7.50
N PRO A 25 -25.38 3.60 7.27
CA PRO A 25 -25.79 2.53 8.17
C PRO A 25 -24.77 1.37 8.21
N PRO A 26 -24.70 0.60 9.31
CA PRO A 26 -23.79 -0.53 9.42
C PRO A 26 -24.12 -1.65 8.43
N HIS A 27 -23.07 -2.34 7.96
CA HIS A 27 -23.20 -3.46 7.02
C HIS A 27 -24.01 -4.64 7.60
N PRO A 28 -24.81 -5.34 6.78
CA PRO A 28 -25.36 -6.64 7.16
C PRO A 28 -24.23 -7.66 7.31
N SER A 29 -24.34 -8.53 8.31
CA SER A 29 -23.37 -9.61 8.55
C SER A 29 -23.40 -10.67 7.45
N LEU A 30 -22.22 -11.22 7.13
CA LEU A 30 -22.09 -12.34 6.20
C LEU A 30 -22.87 -13.57 6.70
N PRO A 31 -23.54 -14.33 5.81
CA PRO A 31 -24.22 -15.56 6.19
C PRO A 31 -23.19 -16.63 6.62
N SER A 32 -23.46 -17.31 7.72
CA SER A 32 -22.59 -18.37 8.24
C SER A 32 -22.62 -19.63 7.37
N ILE A 33 -21.44 -20.18 7.10
CA ILE A 33 -21.28 -21.48 6.43
C ILE A 33 -21.82 -22.59 7.37
N PRO A 34 -22.59 -23.58 6.87
CA PRO A 34 -23.11 -24.66 7.71
C PRO A 34 -21.99 -25.61 8.18
N ASP A 35 -21.66 -25.56 9.46
CA ASP A 35 -20.71 -26.48 10.11
C ASP A 35 -21.28 -27.92 10.13
N GLN A 36 -20.52 -28.86 9.55
CA GLN A 36 -20.86 -30.29 9.51
C GLN A 36 -20.15 -31.11 10.61
N SER A 37 -19.40 -30.50 11.52
CA SER A 37 -18.61 -31.17 12.57
C SER A 37 -19.38 -31.45 13.89
N LYS A 38 -20.68 -31.79 13.80
CA LYS A 38 -21.47 -32.19 14.97
C LYS A 38 -21.12 -33.61 15.46
N GLU A 39 -20.03 -33.72 16.24
CA GLU A 39 -20.00 -34.41 17.55
C GLU A 39 -18.59 -34.44 18.17
N MET A 40 -18.25 -33.41 18.97
CA MET A 40 -17.45 -33.57 20.22
C MET A 40 -17.47 -32.30 21.10
N THR A 41 -17.48 -32.51 22.42
CA THR A 41 -17.23 -31.56 23.54
C THR A 41 -17.65 -30.08 23.39
N LYS A 42 -18.72 -29.74 24.12
CA LYS A 42 -19.51 -28.51 24.04
C LYS A 42 -19.12 -27.46 25.10
N GLU A 43 -17.91 -26.89 25.02
CA GLU A 43 -17.47 -25.79 25.89
C GLU A 43 -16.91 -24.61 25.08
N GLY A 44 -17.06 -23.39 25.60
CA GLY A 44 -16.53 -22.16 25.00
C GLY A 44 -15.12 -21.81 25.49
N PHE A 45 -14.58 -20.71 24.97
CA PHE A 45 -13.27 -20.17 25.38
C PHE A 45 -13.16 -20.03 26.90
N ARG A 46 -12.04 -20.51 27.45
CA ARG A 46 -11.59 -20.28 28.83
C ARG A 46 -10.07 -20.12 28.84
N ILE A 47 -9.56 -19.29 29.75
CA ILE A 47 -8.12 -19.25 30.04
C ILE A 47 -7.77 -20.54 30.80
N LEU A 48 -6.66 -21.19 30.42
CA LEU A 48 -6.19 -22.40 31.07
C LEU A 48 -5.17 -22.08 32.18
N ASP A 49 -5.11 -22.97 33.17
CA ASP A 49 -4.03 -23.08 34.15
C ASP A 49 -3.34 -24.44 33.98
N GLU A 50 -2.23 -24.70 34.68
CA GLU A 50 -1.45 -25.94 34.54
C GLU A 50 -2.30 -27.20 34.78
N LYS A 51 -3.31 -27.10 35.65
CA LYS A 51 -4.23 -28.19 36.00
C LYS A 51 -5.26 -28.46 34.91
N SER A 52 -5.93 -27.42 34.39
CA SER A 52 -6.95 -27.54 33.35
C SER A 52 -6.33 -27.77 31.97
N LEU A 53 -5.10 -27.32 31.74
CA LEU A 53 -4.32 -27.66 30.56
C LEU A 53 -4.01 -29.16 30.49
N LYS A 54 -3.68 -29.79 31.62
CA LYS A 54 -3.49 -31.25 31.69
C LYS A 54 -4.72 -32.03 31.21
N GLU A 55 -5.91 -31.61 31.65
CA GLU A 55 -7.17 -32.25 31.22
C GLU A 55 -7.57 -31.88 29.77
N TYR A 56 -7.22 -30.68 29.28
CA TYR A 56 -7.35 -30.34 27.86
C TYR A 56 -6.44 -31.21 26.96
N ILE A 57 -5.19 -31.44 27.37
CA ILE A 57 -4.23 -32.30 26.64
C ILE A 57 -4.71 -33.75 26.61
N LYS A 58 -5.23 -34.28 27.75
CA LYS A 58 -5.88 -35.60 27.80
C LYS A 58 -7.04 -35.74 26.82
N ALA A 59 -7.82 -34.68 26.63
CA ALA A 59 -8.95 -34.65 25.70
C ALA A 59 -8.54 -34.42 24.23
N THR A 60 -7.26 -34.16 23.93
CA THR A 60 -6.78 -33.70 22.61
C THR A 60 -5.76 -34.68 22.02
N PRO A 61 -6.16 -35.64 21.15
CA PRO A 61 -5.28 -36.70 20.65
C PRO A 61 -4.04 -36.23 19.88
N SER A 62 -4.11 -35.11 19.19
CA SER A 62 -2.98 -34.47 18.50
C SER A 62 -1.86 -34.05 19.47
N LEU A 63 -2.22 -33.60 20.68
CA LEU A 63 -1.27 -33.25 21.74
C LEU A 63 -0.82 -34.49 22.52
N ALA A 64 -1.76 -35.35 22.92
CA ALA A 64 -1.47 -36.56 23.69
C ALA A 64 -0.49 -37.49 22.96
N SER A 65 -0.64 -37.67 21.64
CA SER A 65 0.23 -38.54 20.84
C SER A 65 1.69 -38.05 20.78
N LYS A 66 1.92 -36.74 20.68
CA LYS A 66 3.27 -36.12 20.74
C LYS A 66 3.93 -36.25 22.13
N LEU A 67 3.16 -36.60 23.16
CA LEU A 67 3.61 -36.93 24.53
C LEU A 67 3.63 -38.44 24.81
N GLY A 68 3.61 -39.29 23.75
CA GLY A 68 3.58 -40.76 23.85
C GLY A 68 2.29 -41.32 24.48
N ASN A 69 1.21 -40.53 24.52
CA ASN A 69 -0.02 -40.76 25.27
C ASN A 69 0.17 -40.87 26.80
N GLN A 70 1.32 -40.47 27.35
CA GLN A 70 1.63 -40.55 28.79
C GLN A 70 1.14 -39.31 29.56
N VAL A 71 -0.17 -39.07 29.51
CA VAL A 71 -0.83 -37.82 29.94
C VAL A 71 -1.14 -37.73 31.45
N ASP A 72 -0.91 -38.80 32.22
CA ASP A 72 -1.12 -38.78 33.67
C ASP A 72 0.06 -38.22 34.47
N ASN A 73 1.29 -38.32 33.94
CA ASN A 73 2.52 -37.84 34.58
C ASN A 73 3.18 -36.70 33.78
N LEU A 74 2.36 -35.70 33.39
CA LEU A 74 2.87 -34.47 32.79
C LEU A 74 3.44 -33.53 33.85
N GLU A 75 4.67 -33.06 33.63
CA GLU A 75 5.18 -31.81 34.19
C GLU A 75 4.73 -30.67 33.25
N ILE A 76 4.10 -29.65 33.83
CA ILE A 76 3.61 -28.48 33.11
C ILE A 76 4.08 -27.25 33.88
N LYS A 77 4.63 -26.27 33.16
CA LYS A 77 5.13 -25.03 33.76
C LYS A 77 4.84 -23.84 32.84
N GLU A 78 4.20 -22.79 33.37
CA GLU A 78 4.10 -21.50 32.68
C GLU A 78 5.47 -20.77 32.68
N VAL A 79 5.85 -20.24 31.52
CA VAL A 79 7.19 -19.67 31.27
C VAL A 79 7.19 -18.44 30.35
N GLY A 80 6.03 -17.90 29.96
CA GLY A 80 5.97 -16.76 29.06
C GLY A 80 6.49 -15.47 29.69
N ASP A 81 7.68 -15.02 29.28
CA ASP A 81 8.24 -13.70 29.59
C ASP A 81 7.87 -12.62 28.54
N GLY A 82 7.12 -13.01 27.49
CA GLY A 82 6.60 -12.13 26.44
C GLY A 82 5.32 -11.36 26.79
N ASN A 83 5.06 -10.28 26.03
CA ASN A 83 4.08 -9.24 26.38
C ASN A 83 2.59 -9.64 26.24
N LEU A 84 2.23 -10.53 25.31
CA LEU A 84 0.84 -10.71 24.89
C LEU A 84 0.13 -11.97 25.41
N ASN A 85 0.84 -13.08 25.69
CA ASN A 85 0.24 -14.43 25.74
C ASN A 85 0.77 -15.31 26.88
N PHE A 86 0.04 -16.38 27.20
CA PHE A 86 0.50 -17.43 28.13
C PHE A 86 1.21 -18.55 27.38
N VAL A 87 2.34 -19.04 27.92
CA VAL A 87 3.17 -20.07 27.29
C VAL A 87 3.54 -21.13 28.32
N TYR A 88 3.20 -22.38 28.05
CA TYR A 88 3.46 -23.52 28.93
C TYR A 88 4.40 -24.50 28.24
N ILE A 89 5.47 -24.89 28.93
CA ILE A 89 6.25 -26.08 28.58
C ILE A 89 5.52 -27.29 29.17
N VAL A 90 5.37 -28.34 28.38
CA VAL A 90 4.78 -29.62 28.78
C VAL A 90 5.79 -30.73 28.50
N ILE A 91 6.13 -31.51 29.52
CA ILE A 91 7.08 -32.62 29.46
C ILE A 91 6.38 -33.90 29.94
N SER A 92 6.56 -35.00 29.19
CA SER A 92 6.28 -36.36 29.62
C SER A 92 7.54 -37.22 29.50
N PRO A 93 7.58 -38.44 30.09
CA PRO A 93 8.71 -39.36 29.90
C PRO A 93 8.91 -39.87 28.46
N SER A 94 8.02 -39.52 27.53
CA SER A 94 8.04 -39.96 26.12
C SER A 94 8.06 -38.83 25.10
N GLY A 95 8.10 -37.57 25.51
CA GLY A 95 8.11 -36.42 24.59
C GLY A 95 7.82 -35.09 25.29
N SER A 96 7.97 -34.00 24.52
CA SER A 96 7.80 -32.64 25.00
C SER A 96 7.08 -31.77 23.95
N LEU A 97 6.35 -30.74 24.42
CA LEU A 97 5.73 -29.75 23.55
C LEU A 97 5.54 -28.41 24.27
N VAL A 98 5.30 -27.35 23.50
CA VAL A 98 4.86 -26.04 24.01
C VAL A 98 3.40 -25.83 23.69
N ILE A 99 2.66 -25.29 24.65
CA ILE A 99 1.31 -24.78 24.48
C ILE A 99 1.36 -23.26 24.62
N LYS A 100 0.83 -22.53 23.64
CA LYS A 100 0.63 -21.08 23.72
C LYS A 100 -0.85 -20.76 23.64
N GLN A 101 -1.35 -19.88 24.51
CA GLN A 101 -2.75 -19.45 24.51
C GLN A 101 -2.85 -17.92 24.46
N ALA A 102 -3.63 -17.40 23.51
CA ALA A 102 -3.98 -15.99 23.42
C ALA A 102 -5.22 -15.66 24.26
N VAL A 103 -5.16 -14.54 24.97
CA VAL A 103 -6.21 -14.04 25.87
C VAL A 103 -6.80 -12.73 25.33
N PRO A 104 -8.04 -12.32 25.69
CA PRO A 104 -8.72 -11.17 25.08
C PRO A 104 -8.16 -9.78 25.46
N TYR A 105 -6.90 -9.71 25.91
CA TYR A 105 -6.18 -8.52 26.32
C TYR A 105 -4.66 -8.70 26.14
N VAL A 106 -3.89 -7.62 26.33
CA VAL A 106 -2.41 -7.64 26.34
C VAL A 106 -1.92 -8.09 27.72
N ARG A 107 -1.29 -9.27 27.81
CA ARG A 107 -0.92 -9.91 29.10
C ARG A 107 -0.15 -9.01 30.07
N CYS A 108 0.85 -8.25 29.61
CA CYS A 108 1.68 -7.42 30.49
C CYS A 108 0.97 -6.16 31.05
N ILE A 109 -0.21 -5.81 30.52
CA ILE A 109 -1.01 -4.65 30.95
C ILE A 109 -2.32 -5.10 31.65
N GLY A 110 -2.88 -6.23 31.22
CA GLY A 110 -4.11 -6.80 31.76
C GLY A 110 -5.37 -6.33 31.01
N GLU A 111 -6.54 -6.59 31.61
CA GLU A 111 -7.87 -6.39 30.99
C GLU A 111 -8.19 -4.93 30.60
N SER A 112 -7.40 -3.96 31.06
CA SER A 112 -7.49 -2.55 30.66
C SER A 112 -7.06 -2.28 29.21
N TRP A 113 -6.32 -3.18 28.56
CA TRP A 113 -5.98 -3.10 27.13
C TRP A 113 -6.52 -4.34 26.39
N PRO A 114 -7.78 -4.31 25.91
CA PRO A 114 -8.38 -5.40 25.13
C PRO A 114 -7.60 -5.68 23.84
N MET A 115 -7.54 -6.95 23.44
CA MET A 115 -6.85 -7.40 22.23
C MET A 115 -7.40 -8.73 21.75
N THR A 116 -7.78 -8.84 20.47
CA THR A 116 -8.43 -10.05 19.96
C THR A 116 -7.59 -11.31 20.16
N LYS A 117 -8.25 -12.38 20.63
CA LYS A 117 -7.68 -13.72 20.76
C LYS A 117 -7.43 -14.37 19.38
N GLU A 118 -8.01 -13.82 18.31
CA GLU A 118 -7.86 -14.34 16.93
C GLU A 118 -6.44 -14.17 16.37
N ARG A 119 -5.57 -13.38 17.01
CA ARG A 119 -4.12 -13.35 16.73
C ARG A 119 -3.47 -14.75 16.71
N SER A 120 -3.96 -15.66 17.56
CA SER A 120 -3.55 -17.08 17.57
C SER A 120 -3.85 -17.84 16.27
N TYR A 121 -4.88 -17.45 15.49
CA TYR A 121 -5.15 -18.01 14.17
C TYR A 121 -4.08 -17.56 13.16
N PHE A 122 -3.72 -16.27 13.19
CA PHE A 122 -2.69 -15.71 12.31
C PHE A 122 -1.30 -16.24 12.66
N GLU A 123 -0.97 -16.34 13.94
CA GLU A 123 0.25 -17.01 14.42
C GLU A 123 0.31 -18.47 13.95
N ALA A 124 -0.73 -19.27 14.20
CA ALA A 124 -0.75 -20.68 13.81
C ALA A 124 -0.70 -20.88 12.29
N THR A 125 -1.22 -19.93 11.51
CA THR A 125 -1.19 -19.95 10.03
C THR A 125 0.17 -19.50 9.50
N ALA A 126 0.76 -18.45 10.09
CA ALA A 126 2.09 -17.96 9.76
C ALA A 126 3.18 -18.99 10.13
N LEU A 127 3.16 -19.56 11.34
CA LEU A 127 4.05 -20.64 11.75
C LEU A 127 4.01 -21.82 10.76
N LYS A 128 2.81 -22.25 10.32
CA LYS A 128 2.67 -23.34 9.34
C LYS A 128 3.25 -22.97 7.97
N ARG A 129 3.00 -21.75 7.47
CA ARG A 129 3.54 -21.28 6.18
C ARG A 129 5.07 -21.11 6.25
N GLN A 130 5.58 -20.46 7.29
CA GLN A 130 7.00 -20.23 7.50
C GLN A 130 7.76 -21.55 7.77
N HIS A 131 7.16 -22.51 8.49
CA HIS A 131 7.74 -23.84 8.67
C HIS A 131 7.77 -24.64 7.34
N ALA A 132 6.75 -24.54 6.48
CA ALA A 132 6.80 -25.17 5.16
C ALA A 132 7.93 -24.62 4.27
N LEU A 133 8.24 -23.32 4.39
CA LEU A 133 9.29 -22.64 3.63
C LEU A 133 10.68 -22.71 4.28
N SER A 134 10.77 -22.94 5.59
CA SER A 134 12.00 -22.90 6.38
C SER A 134 11.96 -23.86 7.59
N PRO A 135 11.76 -25.18 7.38
CA PRO A 135 11.45 -26.14 8.45
C PRO A 135 12.57 -26.34 9.48
N LYS A 136 13.81 -25.95 9.13
CA LYS A 136 14.96 -25.95 10.05
C LYS A 136 14.87 -24.86 11.13
N HIS A 137 14.12 -23.79 10.86
CA HIS A 137 14.19 -22.52 11.60
C HIS A 137 12.84 -22.04 12.14
N VAL A 138 11.83 -22.90 12.18
CA VAL A 138 10.49 -22.60 12.72
C VAL A 138 9.97 -23.87 13.42
N PRO A 139 9.38 -23.80 14.64
CA PRO A 139 8.83 -24.98 15.29
C PRO A 139 7.61 -25.55 14.52
N GLU A 140 7.54 -26.87 14.43
CA GLU A 140 6.38 -27.58 13.85
C GLU A 140 5.12 -27.32 14.71
N VAL A 141 4.01 -26.91 14.10
CA VAL A 141 2.71 -26.76 14.78
C VAL A 141 1.97 -28.10 14.76
N TYR A 142 1.89 -28.74 15.94
CA TYR A 142 1.24 -30.02 16.16
C TYR A 142 -0.29 -29.92 16.22
N HIS A 143 -0.81 -28.80 16.73
CA HIS A 143 -2.24 -28.60 17.00
C HIS A 143 -2.61 -27.12 16.94
N PHE A 144 -3.85 -26.82 16.56
CA PHE A 144 -4.44 -25.49 16.72
C PHE A 144 -5.94 -25.60 17.01
N ASP A 145 -6.40 -24.88 18.03
CA ASP A 145 -7.80 -24.77 18.42
C ASP A 145 -8.21 -23.30 18.42
N ARG A 146 -9.07 -22.93 17.47
CA ARG A 146 -9.56 -21.55 17.29
C ARG A 146 -10.58 -21.13 18.35
N THR A 147 -11.30 -22.08 18.95
CA THR A 147 -12.27 -21.82 20.03
C THR A 147 -11.52 -21.45 21.31
N MET A 148 -10.48 -22.22 21.63
CA MET A 148 -9.60 -21.98 22.77
C MET A 148 -8.50 -20.94 22.52
N SER A 149 -8.31 -20.51 21.26
CA SER A 149 -7.21 -19.63 20.82
C SER A 149 -5.84 -20.14 21.28
N LEU A 150 -5.62 -21.43 21.01
CA LEU A 150 -4.55 -22.23 21.58
C LEU A 150 -3.76 -22.94 20.47
N ILE A 151 -2.43 -22.83 20.53
CA ILE A 151 -1.48 -23.48 19.63
C ILE A 151 -0.68 -24.51 20.42
N GLY A 152 -0.56 -25.72 19.87
CA GLY A 152 0.41 -26.71 20.34
C GLY A 152 1.52 -26.88 19.32
N MET A 153 2.77 -26.74 19.74
CA MET A 153 3.94 -26.75 18.85
C MET A 153 5.14 -27.47 19.45
N ARG A 154 6.15 -27.76 18.61
CA ARG A 154 7.45 -28.30 19.03
C ARG A 154 8.06 -27.47 20.16
N TYR A 155 8.48 -28.12 21.25
CA TYR A 155 9.34 -27.49 22.25
C TYR A 155 10.74 -27.30 21.67
N VAL A 156 11.24 -26.06 21.74
CA VAL A 156 12.62 -25.70 21.38
C VAL A 156 13.49 -25.93 22.61
N GLU A 157 13.96 -27.18 22.75
CA GLU A 157 14.58 -27.72 23.97
C GLU A 157 15.93 -27.05 24.36
N PRO A 158 16.31 -27.08 25.65
CA PRO A 158 17.62 -26.60 26.10
C PRO A 158 18.76 -27.30 25.34
N PRO A 159 19.88 -26.60 25.03
CA PRO A 159 20.30 -25.32 25.59
C PRO A 159 19.84 -24.09 24.79
N HIS A 160 18.79 -24.17 23.96
CA HIS A 160 18.25 -22.97 23.29
C HIS A 160 17.83 -21.91 24.32
N ILE A 161 18.24 -20.67 24.08
CA ILE A 161 17.78 -19.48 24.81
C ILE A 161 17.31 -18.42 23.81
N ILE A 162 16.48 -17.48 24.28
CA ILE A 162 16.13 -16.28 23.50
C ILE A 162 17.41 -15.54 23.12
N LEU A 163 17.60 -15.26 21.83
CA LEU A 163 18.81 -14.68 21.25
C LEU A 163 19.21 -13.38 21.94
N ARG A 164 18.25 -12.50 22.26
CA ARG A 164 18.48 -11.27 23.06
C ARG A 164 19.25 -11.53 24.35
N LYS A 165 18.91 -12.60 25.10
CA LYS A 165 19.59 -12.95 26.35
C LYS A 165 21.01 -13.48 26.09
N GLY A 166 21.25 -14.12 24.95
CA GLY A 166 22.59 -14.46 24.45
C GLY A 166 23.43 -13.23 24.07
N LEU A 167 22.82 -12.24 23.41
CA LEU A 167 23.45 -10.95 23.04
C LEU A 167 23.84 -10.12 24.28
N ILE A 168 23.01 -10.13 25.32
CA ILE A 168 23.34 -9.56 26.63
C ILE A 168 24.47 -10.35 27.30
N ALA A 169 24.42 -11.70 27.27
CA ALA A 169 25.44 -12.56 27.88
C ALA A 169 26.81 -12.52 27.16
N GLY A 170 26.88 -12.03 25.91
CA GLY A 170 28.13 -12.01 25.13
C GLY A 170 28.43 -13.33 24.43
N VAL A 171 27.41 -14.10 24.05
CA VAL A 171 27.53 -15.40 23.38
C VAL A 171 27.58 -15.20 21.87
N GLU A 172 28.64 -15.67 21.22
CA GLU A 172 28.75 -15.69 19.75
C GLU A 172 27.96 -16.86 19.18
N TYR A 173 27.26 -16.62 18.07
CA TYR A 173 26.40 -17.60 17.39
C TYR A 173 26.84 -17.76 15.92
N PRO A 174 27.83 -18.62 15.61
CA PRO A 174 28.51 -18.58 14.30
C PRO A 174 27.65 -18.88 13.06
N LEU A 175 26.47 -19.50 13.23
CA LEU A 175 25.53 -19.77 12.14
C LEU A 175 24.38 -18.74 12.04
N LEU A 176 24.30 -17.76 12.94
CA LEU A 176 23.16 -16.85 13.05
C LEU A 176 22.89 -16.07 11.76
N ALA A 177 23.92 -15.51 11.13
CA ALA A 177 23.78 -14.76 9.88
C ALA A 177 23.28 -15.63 8.73
N GLU A 178 23.81 -16.85 8.58
CA GLU A 178 23.43 -17.81 7.53
C GLU A 178 22.01 -18.34 7.72
N HIS A 179 21.64 -18.70 8.96
CA HIS A 179 20.30 -19.19 9.29
C HIS A 179 19.22 -18.10 9.14
N MET A 180 19.48 -16.88 9.63
CA MET A 180 18.52 -15.78 9.50
C MET A 180 18.42 -15.27 8.06
N ALA A 181 19.51 -15.29 7.30
CA ALA A 181 19.47 -15.04 5.87
C ALA A 181 18.65 -16.10 5.11
N GLU A 182 18.76 -17.38 5.47
CA GLU A 182 17.97 -18.46 4.87
C GLU A 182 16.48 -18.33 5.23
N PHE A 183 16.15 -18.10 6.50
CA PHE A 183 14.80 -17.86 6.95
C PHE A 183 14.16 -16.66 6.23
N MET A 184 14.80 -15.49 6.25
CA MET A 184 14.25 -14.26 5.64
C MET A 184 14.18 -14.37 4.11
N ALA A 185 15.17 -14.99 3.45
CA ALA A 185 15.13 -15.18 2.00
C ALA A 185 13.95 -16.06 1.60
N ASN A 186 13.77 -17.21 2.27
CA ASN A 186 12.68 -18.13 1.93
C ASN A 186 11.30 -17.55 2.25
N THR A 187 11.08 -17.04 3.48
CA THR A 187 9.74 -16.60 3.90
C THR A 187 9.25 -15.39 3.12
N LEU A 188 10.14 -14.43 2.83
CA LEU A 188 9.78 -13.23 2.08
C LEU A 188 9.67 -13.51 0.57
N PHE A 189 10.59 -14.29 -0.03
CA PHE A 189 10.54 -14.56 -1.48
C PHE A 189 9.28 -15.34 -1.88
N TYR A 190 9.07 -16.52 -1.28
CA TYR A 190 8.00 -17.45 -1.66
C TYR A 190 6.59 -16.97 -1.30
N THR A 191 6.45 -15.86 -0.57
CA THR A 191 5.14 -15.24 -0.26
C THR A 191 4.93 -13.90 -0.98
N SER A 192 5.79 -13.56 -1.95
CA SER A 192 5.73 -12.32 -2.73
C SER A 192 5.32 -12.56 -4.18
N LEU A 193 4.99 -11.48 -4.89
CA LEU A 193 4.71 -11.49 -6.34
C LEU A 193 5.93 -11.83 -7.24
N LEU A 194 7.09 -12.10 -6.64
CA LEU A 194 8.24 -12.72 -7.33
C LEU A 194 8.06 -14.24 -7.51
N TYR A 195 7.12 -14.85 -6.80
CA TYR A 195 6.84 -16.28 -6.82
C TYR A 195 5.35 -16.61 -6.97
N LEU A 196 4.48 -15.89 -6.25
CA LEU A 196 3.02 -16.07 -6.31
C LEU A 196 2.40 -15.35 -7.52
N THR A 197 1.31 -15.91 -8.03
CA THR A 197 0.38 -15.18 -8.91
C THR A 197 -0.33 -14.06 -8.15
N THR A 198 -0.83 -13.06 -8.87
CA THR A 198 -1.64 -11.99 -8.27
C THR A 198 -2.97 -12.49 -7.71
N THR A 199 -3.45 -13.67 -8.14
CA THR A 199 -4.60 -14.38 -7.57
C THR A 199 -4.31 -14.91 -6.17
N GLU A 200 -3.27 -15.74 -6.02
CA GLU A 200 -2.88 -16.32 -4.73
C GLU A 200 -2.53 -15.23 -3.73
N HIS A 201 -1.76 -14.22 -4.17
CA HIS A 201 -1.35 -13.10 -3.34
C HIS A 201 -2.55 -12.26 -2.87
N LYS A 202 -3.53 -11.92 -3.73
CA LYS A 202 -4.70 -11.13 -3.31
C LYS A 202 -5.65 -11.93 -2.39
N ASN A 203 -5.78 -13.24 -2.60
CA ASN A 203 -6.51 -14.11 -1.67
C ASN A 203 -5.84 -14.15 -0.29
N ALA A 204 -4.51 -14.27 -0.23
CA ALA A 204 -3.76 -14.30 1.02
C ALA A 204 -3.69 -12.92 1.72
N VAL A 205 -3.68 -11.81 0.97
CA VAL A 205 -3.89 -10.45 1.49
C VAL A 205 -5.25 -10.35 2.16
N ALA A 206 -6.33 -10.77 1.50
CA ALA A 206 -7.69 -10.67 2.03
C ALA A 206 -7.89 -11.47 3.34
N GLU A 207 -7.26 -12.65 3.45
CA GLU A 207 -7.20 -13.43 4.70
C GLU A 207 -6.51 -12.64 5.83
N PHE A 208 -5.32 -12.10 5.56
CA PHE A 208 -4.49 -11.47 6.59
C PHE A 208 -4.87 -10.00 6.91
N CYS A 209 -5.69 -9.35 6.08
CA CYS A 209 -6.34 -8.08 6.42
C CYS A 209 -7.17 -8.15 7.72
N ALA A 210 -7.59 -9.34 8.14
CA ALA A 210 -8.31 -9.55 9.39
C ALA A 210 -7.41 -9.53 10.66
N ASN A 211 -6.06 -9.54 10.54
CA ASN A 211 -5.14 -9.35 11.67
C ASN A 211 -4.95 -7.86 12.04
N VAL A 212 -6.02 -7.07 11.91
CA VAL A 212 -5.94 -5.60 11.93
C VAL A 212 -5.67 -5.02 13.32
N GLU A 213 -6.11 -5.68 14.40
CA GLU A 213 -5.85 -5.18 15.76
C GLU A 213 -4.35 -5.20 16.11
N LEU A 214 -3.61 -6.22 15.67
CA LEU A 214 -2.14 -6.25 15.86
C LEU A 214 -1.43 -5.26 14.92
N CYS A 215 -1.89 -5.13 13.66
CA CYS A 215 -1.41 -4.06 12.79
C CYS A 215 -1.55 -2.67 13.45
N ARG A 216 -2.71 -2.41 14.07
CA ARG A 216 -3.03 -1.13 14.73
C ARG A 216 -2.15 -0.86 15.94
N LEU A 217 -1.84 -1.89 16.71
CA LEU A 217 -0.87 -1.77 17.81
C LEU A 217 0.49 -1.31 17.27
N THR A 218 1.00 -1.91 16.19
CA THR A 218 2.24 -1.47 15.52
C THR A 218 2.12 -0.05 14.94
N GLU A 219 1.02 0.26 14.25
CA GLU A 219 0.68 1.58 13.67
C GLU A 219 0.69 2.70 14.74
N GLN A 220 0.33 2.37 15.99
CA GLN A 220 0.48 3.25 17.14
C GLN A 220 1.93 3.27 17.67
N VAL A 221 2.43 2.16 18.22
CA VAL A 221 3.63 2.19 19.09
C VAL A 221 4.95 2.35 18.33
N VAL A 222 5.02 1.95 17.06
CA VAL A 222 6.22 2.10 16.21
C VAL A 222 6.18 3.41 15.41
N PHE A 223 5.00 3.75 14.87
CA PHE A 223 4.87 4.81 13.86
C PHE A 223 4.19 6.09 14.34
N SER A 224 3.65 6.14 15.56
CA SER A 224 2.91 7.31 16.07
C SER A 224 3.43 7.80 17.43
N ASP A 225 3.38 6.96 18.47
CA ASP A 225 3.59 7.39 19.86
C ASP A 225 4.95 8.05 20.16
N PRO A 226 6.10 7.55 19.65
CA PRO A 226 7.40 8.20 19.86
C PRO A 226 7.51 9.64 19.32
N TYR A 227 6.59 10.06 18.44
CA TYR A 227 6.62 11.35 17.75
C TYR A 227 5.59 12.35 18.32
N ARG A 228 4.88 11.98 19.39
CA ARG A 228 3.94 12.82 20.15
C ARG A 228 4.22 12.73 21.65
N ILE A 229 3.36 13.39 22.44
CA ILE A 229 3.23 13.07 23.87
C ILE A 229 2.21 11.93 23.96
N SER A 230 2.59 10.82 24.60
CA SER A 230 1.73 9.66 24.88
C SER A 230 1.98 9.22 26.32
N GLU A 231 0.93 8.78 27.02
CA GLU A 231 1.06 8.23 28.39
C GLU A 231 1.78 6.87 28.42
N TYR A 232 1.88 6.20 27.26
CA TYR A 232 2.58 4.93 27.10
C TYR A 232 4.09 5.11 26.80
N ASN A 233 4.56 6.32 26.52
CA ASN A 233 5.98 6.57 26.28
C ASN A 233 6.77 6.58 27.61
N HIS A 234 7.80 5.75 27.70
CA HIS A 234 8.79 5.77 28.78
C HIS A 234 10.22 5.90 28.23
N TRP A 235 11.13 6.42 29.06
CA TRP A 235 12.57 6.49 28.79
C TRP A 235 13.32 6.64 30.10
N THR A 236 14.66 6.49 30.07
CA THR A 236 15.54 6.70 31.24
C THR A 236 15.58 8.18 31.65
N SER A 237 14.57 8.61 32.40
CA SER A 237 14.41 9.98 32.90
C SER A 237 15.24 10.21 34.18
N PRO A 238 15.80 11.42 34.42
CA PRO A 238 15.76 12.61 33.58
C PRO A 238 16.76 12.60 32.41
N TYR A 239 17.61 11.57 32.32
CA TYR A 239 18.77 11.54 31.43
C TYR A 239 18.42 11.69 29.95
N LEU A 240 17.26 11.22 29.51
CA LEU A 240 16.79 11.28 28.11
C LEU A 240 15.64 12.26 27.86
N ASP A 241 15.25 13.09 28.82
CA ASP A 241 14.08 13.98 28.70
C ASP A 241 14.18 14.91 27.46
N THR A 242 15.37 15.47 27.24
CA THR A 242 15.72 16.32 26.08
C THR A 242 15.86 15.55 24.78
N ASP A 243 16.22 14.26 24.85
CA ASP A 243 16.41 13.40 23.68
C ASP A 243 15.05 12.94 23.14
N ALA A 244 14.13 12.56 24.04
CA ALA A 244 12.72 12.33 23.74
C ALA A 244 12.02 13.62 23.25
N GLU A 245 12.44 14.80 23.74
CA GLU A 245 11.97 16.08 23.23
C GLU A 245 12.45 16.37 21.81
N ALA A 246 13.72 16.09 21.51
CA ALA A 246 14.26 16.25 20.17
C ALA A 246 13.49 15.39 19.15
N VAL A 247 13.17 14.13 19.47
CA VAL A 247 12.42 13.22 18.57
C VAL A 247 11.03 13.77 18.23
N ARG A 248 10.21 14.14 19.22
CA ARG A 248 8.83 14.61 18.98
C ARG A 248 8.75 16.00 18.33
N ASN A 249 9.85 16.77 18.34
CA ASN A 249 9.95 18.07 17.69
C ASN A 249 10.64 18.04 16.30
N ASP A 250 11.13 16.88 15.85
CA ASP A 250 11.92 16.77 14.62
C ASP A 250 11.03 16.64 13.37
N LYS A 251 10.76 17.78 12.71
CA LYS A 251 9.90 17.88 11.51
C LYS A 251 10.33 16.94 10.36
N ILE A 252 11.63 16.71 10.18
CA ILE A 252 12.15 15.82 9.12
C ILE A 252 11.99 14.35 9.51
N LEU A 253 12.18 14.01 10.79
CA LEU A 253 11.95 12.66 11.28
C LEU A 253 10.47 12.27 11.19
N LYS A 254 9.56 13.21 11.52
CA LYS A 254 8.11 13.05 11.32
C LYS A 254 7.74 12.79 9.86
N LEU A 255 8.37 13.49 8.91
CA LEU A 255 8.13 13.28 7.48
C LEU A 255 8.59 11.89 7.00
N GLU A 256 9.75 11.41 7.49
CA GLU A 256 10.28 10.09 7.13
C GLU A 256 9.47 8.94 7.76
N VAL A 257 8.99 9.08 9.00
CA VAL A 257 8.12 8.05 9.61
C VAL A 257 6.71 8.04 9.01
N ALA A 258 6.18 9.18 8.51
CA ALA A 258 4.96 9.21 7.72
C ALA A 258 5.04 8.31 6.47
N GLU A 259 6.13 8.40 5.70
CA GLU A 259 6.34 7.52 4.53
C GLU A 259 6.36 6.05 4.93
N LEU A 260 7.02 5.72 6.06
CA LEU A 260 7.13 4.34 6.54
C LEU A 260 5.80 3.82 7.10
N LYS A 261 5.00 4.67 7.75
CA LYS A 261 3.63 4.34 8.22
C LYS A 261 2.70 4.08 7.04
N SER A 262 2.69 4.95 6.04
CA SER A 262 1.96 4.72 4.78
C SER A 262 2.40 3.42 4.11
N LYS A 263 3.71 3.16 3.96
CA LYS A 263 4.22 1.90 3.40
C LYS A 263 3.84 0.66 4.24
N PHE A 264 3.73 0.77 5.57
CA PHE A 264 3.27 -0.32 6.44
C PHE A 264 1.76 -0.58 6.31
N CYS A 265 0.94 0.49 6.24
CA CYS A 265 -0.51 0.37 6.11
C CYS A 265 -0.98 -0.04 4.71
N GLU A 266 -0.28 0.42 3.65
CA GLU A 266 -0.73 0.35 2.26
C GLU A 266 0.02 -0.67 1.40
N LYS A 267 1.28 -1.04 1.70
CA LYS A 267 2.09 -1.89 0.81
C LYS A 267 2.04 -3.36 1.19
N THR A 268 1.24 -4.12 0.45
CA THR A 268 1.18 -5.59 0.56
C THR A 268 2.27 -6.23 -0.31
N GLN A 269 3.45 -6.55 0.26
CA GLN A 269 4.62 -7.03 -0.50
C GLN A 269 4.97 -8.51 -0.28
N ALA A 270 4.84 -9.01 0.95
CA ALA A 270 5.05 -10.40 1.34
C ALA A 270 4.37 -10.70 2.69
N LEU A 271 4.20 -11.97 3.05
CA LEU A 271 3.77 -12.38 4.39
C LEU A 271 4.93 -12.21 5.38
N ILE A 272 5.04 -11.03 5.97
CA ILE A 272 6.02 -10.73 7.01
C ILE A 272 5.62 -11.40 8.34
N HIS A 273 6.61 -11.67 9.20
CA HIS A 273 6.44 -12.07 10.59
C HIS A 273 5.83 -10.94 11.43
N GLY A 274 6.13 -9.69 11.12
CA GLY A 274 5.52 -8.50 11.74
C GLY A 274 6.07 -8.14 13.13
N ASP A 275 6.98 -8.94 13.67
CA ASP A 275 7.75 -8.63 14.89
C ASP A 275 9.05 -9.46 14.96
N LEU A 276 9.89 -9.38 13.92
CA LEU A 276 11.13 -10.17 13.80
C LEU A 276 12.30 -9.59 14.63
N HIS A 277 12.04 -9.22 15.88
CA HIS A 277 13.07 -8.73 16.81
C HIS A 277 13.87 -9.88 17.44
N THR A 278 15.02 -9.60 18.08
CA THR A 278 15.88 -10.66 18.69
C THR A 278 15.27 -11.33 19.94
N GLY A 279 14.07 -10.92 20.36
CA GLY A 279 13.22 -11.67 21.28
C GLY A 279 12.45 -12.82 20.62
N SER A 280 12.16 -12.72 19.33
CA SER A 280 11.38 -13.68 18.52
C SER A 280 12.23 -14.82 17.96
N ILE A 281 13.43 -15.02 18.51
CA ILE A 281 14.44 -15.94 18.00
C ILE A 281 15.06 -16.68 19.18
N MET A 282 15.08 -18.01 19.12
CA MET A 282 15.80 -18.88 20.05
C MET A 282 17.03 -19.48 19.35
N ALA A 283 18.17 -19.53 20.03
CA ALA A 283 19.44 -19.95 19.44
C ALA A 283 20.31 -20.82 20.35
N THR A 284 21.03 -21.74 19.72
CA THR A 284 22.26 -22.41 20.20
C THR A 284 23.39 -22.10 19.22
N HIS A 285 24.62 -22.55 19.51
CA HIS A 285 25.77 -22.39 18.62
C HIS A 285 25.55 -23.01 17.22
N ASP A 286 24.63 -23.98 17.10
CA ASP A 286 24.38 -24.82 15.91
C ASP A 286 22.92 -24.80 15.40
N SER A 287 21.98 -24.14 16.10
CA SER A 287 20.56 -24.05 15.72
C SER A 287 20.00 -22.65 15.97
N THR A 288 19.05 -22.26 15.13
CA THR A 288 18.33 -20.98 15.22
C THR A 288 16.88 -21.25 14.84
N GLN A 289 15.95 -20.84 15.71
CA GLN A 289 14.51 -21.06 15.59
C GLN A 289 13.78 -19.72 15.76
N VAL A 290 13.00 -19.32 14.77
CA VAL A 290 12.12 -18.15 14.81
C VAL A 290 10.77 -18.57 15.39
N ILE A 291 10.22 -17.73 16.27
CA ILE A 291 8.98 -17.96 17.04
C ILE A 291 8.15 -16.68 17.10
N ASP A 292 6.86 -16.82 17.43
CA ASP A 292 5.95 -15.69 17.66
C ASP A 292 5.55 -14.79 16.45
N PRO A 293 5.22 -15.34 15.27
CA PRO A 293 4.68 -14.56 14.16
C PRO A 293 3.20 -14.18 14.35
N GLU A 294 2.78 -13.77 15.55
CA GLU A 294 1.37 -13.38 15.79
C GLU A 294 0.99 -12.08 15.09
N PHE A 295 1.95 -11.16 14.93
CA PHE A 295 1.83 -9.90 14.17
C PHE A 295 1.84 -10.10 12.65
N ALA A 296 1.91 -11.32 12.14
CA ALA A 296 2.08 -11.59 10.72
C ALA A 296 0.92 -11.02 9.88
N PHE A 297 1.26 -10.37 8.76
CA PHE A 297 0.32 -9.91 7.72
C PHE A 297 1.05 -9.70 6.40
N TYR A 298 0.31 -9.39 5.33
CA TYR A 298 0.90 -8.99 4.06
C TYR A 298 1.35 -7.52 4.11
N GLY A 299 2.64 -7.31 4.42
CA GLY A 299 3.25 -5.99 4.63
C GLY A 299 4.55 -5.81 3.84
N PRO A 300 5.31 -4.74 4.11
CA PRO A 300 6.58 -4.45 3.43
C PRO A 300 7.73 -5.30 3.99
N MET A 301 8.45 -6.04 3.13
CA MET A 301 9.57 -6.93 3.48
C MET A 301 10.63 -6.30 4.39
N GLY A 302 10.92 -5.01 4.18
CA GLY A 302 11.90 -4.25 4.96
C GLY A 302 11.51 -4.04 6.43
N PHE A 303 10.29 -4.38 6.85
CA PHE A 303 9.90 -4.34 8.26
C PHE A 303 10.57 -5.47 9.05
N ASP A 304 10.52 -6.72 8.57
CA ASP A 304 11.15 -7.88 9.22
C ASP A 304 12.69 -7.76 9.22
N VAL A 305 13.28 -7.51 8.04
CA VAL A 305 14.73 -7.32 7.89
C VAL A 305 15.21 -6.14 8.74
N GLY A 306 14.41 -5.07 8.78
CA GLY A 306 14.66 -3.88 9.57
C GLY A 306 14.54 -4.10 11.08
N ALA A 307 13.60 -4.93 11.54
CA ALA A 307 13.43 -5.30 12.94
C ALA A 307 14.62 -6.14 13.43
N PHE A 308 15.05 -7.14 12.66
CA PHE A 308 16.18 -8.00 13.04
C PHE A 308 17.49 -7.22 13.09
N ILE A 309 17.86 -6.53 12.00
CA ILE A 309 19.09 -5.75 11.92
C ILE A 309 19.06 -4.55 12.90
N GLY A 310 17.91 -3.90 13.06
CA GLY A 310 17.72 -2.84 14.06
C GLY A 310 18.03 -3.32 15.48
N ASN A 311 17.55 -4.51 15.85
CA ASN A 311 17.83 -5.10 17.16
C ASN A 311 19.30 -5.51 17.35
N LEU A 312 20.00 -5.94 16.30
CA LEU A 312 21.46 -6.16 16.37
C LEU A 312 22.22 -4.84 16.61
N PHE A 313 21.80 -3.72 16.01
CA PHE A 313 22.38 -2.41 16.34
C PHE A 313 22.09 -2.00 17.81
N LEU A 314 20.90 -2.28 18.34
CA LEU A 314 20.61 -2.02 19.76
C LEU A 314 21.55 -2.84 20.68
N ALA A 315 21.69 -4.14 20.40
CA ALA A 315 22.60 -5.00 21.13
C ALA A 315 24.06 -4.50 21.08
N TYR A 316 24.52 -4.00 19.92
CA TYR A 316 25.83 -3.36 19.76
C TYR A 316 26.01 -2.12 20.64
N PHE A 317 25.04 -1.21 20.69
CA PHE A 317 25.12 0.00 21.52
C PHE A 317 25.01 -0.32 23.02
N ALA A 318 24.24 -1.34 23.40
CA ALA A 318 24.10 -1.78 24.78
C ALA A 318 25.38 -2.42 25.36
N GLN A 319 26.25 -3.02 24.54
CA GLN A 319 27.46 -3.71 25.01
C GLN A 319 28.36 -2.86 25.92
N ASP A 320 28.43 -1.54 25.71
CA ASP A 320 29.26 -0.65 26.54
C ASP A 320 28.76 -0.56 28.00
N GLY A 321 27.47 -0.80 28.23
CA GLY A 321 26.87 -0.91 29.57
C GLY A 321 27.06 -2.28 30.22
N HIS A 322 27.28 -3.32 29.41
CA HIS A 322 27.52 -4.72 29.81
C HIS A 322 29.01 -5.11 29.89
N ALA A 323 29.90 -4.12 29.80
CA ALA A 323 31.34 -4.28 29.96
C ALA A 323 31.76 -4.21 31.43
N ASP A 324 32.67 -5.10 31.84
CA ASP A 324 33.22 -5.17 33.20
C ASP A 324 34.76 -5.27 33.20
N GLN A 325 35.37 -5.64 34.34
CA GLN A 325 36.83 -5.77 34.45
C GLN A 325 37.40 -7.05 33.82
N GLY A 326 36.57 -8.04 33.49
CA GLY A 326 36.94 -9.29 32.85
C GLY A 326 36.66 -9.32 31.34
N ASN A 327 35.64 -8.59 30.86
CA ASN A 327 35.28 -8.50 29.45
C ASN A 327 34.86 -7.06 29.07
N ASP A 328 35.65 -6.42 28.20
CA ASP A 328 35.39 -5.06 27.72
C ASP A 328 34.42 -4.98 26.51
N ARG A 329 33.88 -6.14 26.10
CA ARG A 329 32.97 -6.38 24.97
C ARG A 329 33.48 -5.93 23.60
N LYS A 330 34.71 -5.43 23.41
CA LYS A 330 35.13 -4.86 22.12
C LYS A 330 35.15 -5.86 20.98
N THR A 331 35.68 -7.06 21.20
CA THR A 331 35.66 -8.16 20.20
C THR A 331 34.22 -8.56 19.86
N TYR A 332 33.36 -8.64 20.88
CA TYR A 332 31.96 -9.01 20.69
C TYR A 332 31.16 -7.94 19.92
N LYS A 333 31.45 -6.66 20.14
CA LYS A 333 30.93 -5.56 19.32
C LYS A 333 31.35 -5.65 17.86
N ALA A 334 32.56 -6.12 17.56
CA ALA A 334 32.96 -6.41 16.18
C ALA A 334 32.15 -7.58 15.61
N TRP A 335 32.03 -8.70 16.34
CA TRP A 335 31.22 -9.85 15.92
C TRP A 335 29.75 -9.48 15.62
N ILE A 336 29.12 -8.60 16.40
CA ILE A 336 27.75 -8.11 16.10
C ILE A 336 27.72 -7.33 14.77
N MET A 337 28.71 -6.48 14.51
CA MET A 337 28.78 -5.69 13.26
C MET A 337 29.06 -6.57 12.04
N ASP A 338 29.94 -7.56 12.17
CA ASP A 338 30.21 -8.55 11.14
C ASP A 338 28.94 -9.38 10.87
N THR A 339 28.24 -9.82 11.92
CA THR A 339 26.95 -10.52 11.82
C THR A 339 25.88 -9.70 11.11
N VAL A 340 25.80 -8.38 11.34
CA VAL A 340 24.89 -7.47 10.61
C VAL A 340 25.23 -7.42 9.12
N ALA A 341 26.52 -7.25 8.79
CA ALA A 341 26.97 -7.19 7.40
C ALA A 341 26.73 -8.50 6.66
N ASP A 342 27.12 -9.63 7.26
CA ASP A 342 26.94 -10.97 6.70
C ASP A 342 25.47 -11.34 6.57
N THR A 343 24.61 -11.01 7.55
CA THR A 343 23.16 -11.24 7.44
C THR A 343 22.60 -10.56 6.19
N TRP A 344 22.91 -9.27 5.96
CA TRP A 344 22.41 -8.55 4.80
C TRP A 344 22.99 -9.10 3.49
N ASN A 345 24.30 -9.37 3.44
CA ASN A 345 24.96 -9.87 2.24
C ASN A 345 24.48 -11.28 1.85
N LEU A 346 24.31 -12.17 2.84
CA LEU A 346 23.77 -13.52 2.65
C LEU A 346 22.29 -13.48 2.32
N PHE A 347 21.48 -12.61 2.96
CA PHE A 347 20.08 -12.42 2.61
C PHE A 347 19.93 -11.95 1.16
N HIS A 348 20.65 -10.90 0.76
CA HIS A 348 20.67 -10.42 -0.62
C HIS A 348 21.01 -11.54 -1.59
N LYS A 349 22.12 -12.25 -1.35
CA LYS A 349 22.57 -13.35 -2.21
C LYS A 349 21.56 -14.50 -2.29
N LYS A 350 21.01 -14.96 -1.16
CA LYS A 350 20.03 -16.05 -1.12
C LYS A 350 18.72 -15.61 -1.81
N PHE A 351 18.22 -14.40 -1.54
CA PHE A 351 16.99 -13.87 -2.13
C PHE A 351 17.11 -13.67 -3.65
N THR A 352 18.23 -13.12 -4.17
CA THR A 352 18.43 -13.04 -5.63
C THR A 352 18.64 -14.41 -6.26
N SER A 353 19.30 -15.36 -5.57
CA SER A 353 19.43 -16.74 -6.06
C SER A 353 18.09 -17.47 -6.16
N LEU A 354 17.17 -17.27 -5.20
CA LEU A 354 15.79 -17.77 -5.28
C LEU A 354 15.07 -17.20 -6.50
N TRP A 355 15.27 -15.90 -6.78
CA TRP A 355 14.74 -15.26 -7.98
C TRP A 355 15.34 -15.87 -9.26
N ASP A 356 16.64 -16.15 -9.34
CA ASP A 356 17.25 -16.80 -10.51
C ASP A 356 16.77 -18.22 -10.77
N ILE A 357 16.47 -18.97 -9.70
CA ILE A 357 15.88 -20.32 -9.77
C ILE A 357 14.44 -20.23 -10.28
N HIS A 358 13.63 -19.30 -9.75
CA HIS A 358 12.18 -19.21 -10.00
C HIS A 358 11.76 -18.11 -11.00
N LYS A 359 12.70 -17.57 -11.79
CA LYS A 359 12.42 -16.51 -12.79
C LYS A 359 11.47 -16.93 -13.92
N ASP A 360 11.27 -18.23 -14.12
CA ASP A 360 10.29 -18.83 -15.04
C ASP A 360 9.12 -19.49 -14.27
N GLY A 361 9.01 -19.26 -12.96
CA GLY A 361 7.91 -19.71 -12.12
C GLY A 361 6.67 -18.81 -12.23
N PRO A 362 5.64 -19.06 -11.40
CA PRO A 362 4.35 -18.34 -11.48
C PRO A 362 4.37 -16.89 -10.96
N GLY A 363 5.53 -16.29 -10.74
CA GLY A 363 5.70 -14.93 -10.22
C GLY A 363 5.45 -13.85 -11.28
N GLU A 364 4.38 -13.08 -11.13
CA GLU A 364 3.89 -12.18 -12.20
C GLU A 364 4.39 -10.73 -12.14
N ALA A 365 5.14 -10.35 -11.09
CA ALA A 365 5.74 -9.02 -11.01
C ALA A 365 6.71 -8.74 -12.17
N TYR A 366 7.53 -9.73 -12.53
CA TYR A 366 8.62 -9.59 -13.50
C TYR A 366 8.65 -10.73 -14.53
N LEU A 367 7.62 -10.80 -15.38
CA LEU A 367 7.45 -11.82 -16.43
C LEU A 367 8.69 -12.01 -17.31
N HIS A 368 9.21 -13.25 -17.39
CA HIS A 368 10.39 -13.63 -18.16
C HIS A 368 10.39 -13.08 -19.61
N GLU A 369 9.23 -13.06 -20.28
CA GLU A 369 9.07 -12.56 -21.65
C GLU A 369 9.55 -11.10 -21.84
N ILE A 370 9.36 -10.26 -20.81
CA ILE A 370 9.71 -8.83 -20.80
C ILE A 370 11.15 -8.66 -20.30
N TYR A 371 11.48 -9.35 -19.20
CA TYR A 371 12.79 -9.34 -18.51
C TYR A 371 13.65 -10.53 -18.97
N ASN A 372 13.75 -10.67 -20.30
CA ASN A 372 14.31 -11.84 -20.99
C ASN A 372 15.85 -11.85 -21.02
N ASN A 373 16.49 -10.69 -20.98
CA ASN A 373 17.96 -10.55 -20.94
C ASN A 373 18.49 -10.35 -19.51
N GLU A 374 19.79 -10.56 -19.36
CA GLU A 374 20.50 -10.58 -18.07
C GLU A 374 20.67 -9.19 -17.46
N GLU A 375 21.20 -8.23 -18.24
CA GLU A 375 21.34 -6.81 -17.87
C GLU A 375 20.06 -6.24 -17.24
N LEU A 376 18.91 -6.44 -17.90
CA LEU A 376 17.63 -5.92 -17.42
C LEU A 376 17.12 -6.64 -16.15
N ARG A 377 17.40 -7.94 -15.98
CA ARG A 377 17.09 -8.65 -14.72
C ARG A 377 17.95 -8.14 -13.56
N GLU A 378 19.23 -7.89 -13.80
CA GLU A 378 20.13 -7.37 -12.77
C GLU A 378 19.81 -5.93 -12.39
N LEU A 379 19.48 -5.06 -13.36
CA LEU A 379 18.96 -3.72 -13.09
C LEU A 379 17.67 -3.75 -12.25
N VAL A 380 16.76 -4.69 -12.55
CA VAL A 380 15.53 -4.92 -11.78
C VAL A 380 15.82 -5.38 -10.35
N LYS A 381 16.69 -6.39 -10.16
CA LYS A 381 17.09 -6.88 -8.83
C LYS A 381 17.75 -5.78 -8.00
N GLN A 382 18.70 -5.04 -8.59
CA GLN A 382 19.41 -3.94 -7.93
C GLN A 382 18.42 -2.87 -7.45
N LYS A 383 17.45 -2.49 -8.28
CA LYS A 383 16.39 -1.52 -7.91
C LYS A 383 15.51 -2.05 -6.76
N TYR A 384 15.03 -3.29 -6.87
CA TYR A 384 14.22 -3.95 -5.83
C TYR A 384 14.95 -4.05 -4.48
N MET A 385 16.25 -4.40 -4.49
CA MET A 385 17.09 -4.51 -3.30
C MET A 385 17.58 -3.17 -2.74
N ILE A 386 17.31 -2.06 -3.43
CA ILE A 386 17.41 -0.69 -2.87
C ILE A 386 16.10 -0.33 -2.15
N ASP A 387 14.94 -0.56 -2.78
CA ASP A 387 13.62 -0.23 -2.22
C ASP A 387 13.19 -1.06 -1.00
N LEU A 388 13.84 -2.20 -0.78
CA LEU A 388 13.64 -3.07 0.38
C LEU A 388 14.27 -2.50 1.67
N ARG A 389 15.23 -1.57 1.57
CA ARG A 389 16.06 -1.11 2.70
C ARG A 389 15.31 -0.18 3.66
N ILE A 390 14.74 -0.79 4.69
CA ILE A 390 14.11 -0.12 5.83
C ILE A 390 14.73 -0.68 7.12
N VAL A 391 14.81 0.16 8.14
CA VAL A 391 15.20 -0.20 9.50
C VAL A 391 14.27 0.49 10.48
N GLY A 392 13.83 -0.23 11.51
CA GLY A 392 13.00 0.27 12.61
C GLY A 392 13.65 -0.10 13.95
N VAL A 393 13.32 0.65 15.00
CA VAL A 393 13.95 0.52 16.32
C VAL A 393 12.91 0.76 17.41
N ALA A 394 12.90 -0.08 18.45
CA ALA A 394 12.04 0.02 19.63
C ALA A 394 12.87 -0.21 20.92
N HIS A 395 12.29 0.02 22.11
CA HIS A 395 12.95 -0.26 23.39
C HIS A 395 13.06 -1.77 23.68
N VAL A 396 14.12 -2.19 24.40
CA VAL A 396 14.52 -3.61 24.53
C VAL A 396 15.24 -3.93 25.85
N GLU A 397 15.20 -5.22 26.24
CA GLU A 397 15.91 -5.79 27.42
C GLU A 397 17.41 -5.49 27.44
N ASP A 398 18.04 -5.31 26.27
CA ASP A 398 19.47 -5.00 26.11
C ASP A 398 19.88 -3.73 26.90
N PHE A 399 19.00 -2.74 27.02
CA PHE A 399 19.23 -1.54 27.84
C PHE A 399 18.69 -1.69 29.26
N GLU A 400 17.49 -2.26 29.44
CA GLU A 400 16.88 -2.39 30.77
C GLU A 400 17.68 -3.28 31.74
N SER A 401 18.44 -4.25 31.20
CA SER A 401 19.38 -5.07 31.98
C SER A 401 20.63 -4.31 32.45
N ILE A 402 20.92 -3.11 31.91
CA ILE A 402 21.97 -2.21 32.42
C ILE A 402 21.45 -1.58 33.71
N SER A 403 22.05 -1.93 34.85
CA SER A 403 21.58 -1.55 36.20
C SER A 403 21.95 -0.12 36.63
N ASP A 404 22.82 0.56 35.87
CA ASP A 404 23.25 1.94 36.08
C ASP A 404 22.47 2.87 35.11
N PRO A 405 21.53 3.69 35.60
CA PRO A 405 20.70 4.53 34.73
C PRO A 405 21.48 5.58 33.92
N ALA A 406 22.62 6.06 34.42
CA ALA A 406 23.43 7.03 33.70
C ALA A 406 24.12 6.36 32.50
N LYS A 407 24.74 5.18 32.72
CA LYS A 407 25.30 4.38 31.62
C LYS A 407 24.24 3.94 30.62
N ARG A 408 23.05 3.57 31.10
CA ARG A 408 21.93 3.16 30.25
C ARG A 408 21.54 4.31 29.32
N GLY A 409 21.22 5.48 29.87
CA GLY A 409 20.84 6.67 29.11
C GLY A 409 21.91 7.09 28.09
N ASP A 410 23.19 6.99 28.43
CA ASP A 410 24.27 7.27 27.47
C ASP A 410 24.34 6.25 26.32
N CYS A 411 24.05 4.96 26.56
CA CYS A 411 24.00 3.93 25.52
C CYS A 411 22.76 4.08 24.64
N GLU A 412 21.59 4.33 25.25
CA GLU A 412 20.33 4.63 24.56
C GLU A 412 20.46 5.87 23.66
N ARG A 413 21.09 6.96 24.14
CA ARG A 413 21.34 8.17 23.34
C ARG A 413 22.14 7.87 22.08
N ARG A 414 23.23 7.09 22.19
CA ARG A 414 24.05 6.70 21.02
C ARG A 414 23.25 5.88 20.00
N ALA A 415 22.40 4.96 20.46
CA ALA A 415 21.51 4.22 19.59
C ALA A 415 20.47 5.12 18.91
N LEU A 416 19.88 6.06 19.65
CA LEU A 416 18.87 7.00 19.16
C LEU A 416 19.46 8.00 18.15
N ASP A 417 20.65 8.54 18.38
CA ASP A 417 21.33 9.42 17.42
C ASP A 417 21.66 8.69 16.11
N PHE A 418 22.12 7.45 16.21
CA PHE A 418 22.33 6.60 15.03
C PHE A 418 21.01 6.31 14.29
N ALA A 419 19.93 5.99 14.99
CA ALA A 419 18.61 5.75 14.40
C ALA A 419 18.04 7.00 13.72
N LYS A 420 18.12 8.18 14.37
CA LYS A 420 17.73 9.49 13.80
C LYS A 420 18.53 9.80 12.52
N MET A 421 19.85 9.54 12.54
CA MET A 421 20.70 9.70 11.36
C MET A 421 20.31 8.74 10.24
N LEU A 422 20.13 7.45 10.57
CA LEU A 422 19.91 6.39 9.60
C LEU A 422 18.54 6.52 8.93
N MET A 423 17.47 6.83 9.68
CA MET A 423 16.16 7.16 9.08
C MET A 423 16.31 8.28 8.04
N LYS A 424 16.94 9.41 8.39
CA LYS A 424 17.11 10.57 7.51
C LYS A 424 18.08 10.38 6.33
N LYS A 425 18.94 9.35 6.34
CA LYS A 425 20.04 9.18 5.37
C LYS A 425 20.14 7.79 4.72
N ARG A 426 19.18 6.89 4.97
CA ARG A 426 19.16 5.50 4.44
C ARG A 426 19.35 5.35 2.93
N ARG A 427 19.03 6.39 2.15
CA ARG A 427 19.07 6.43 0.68
C ARG A 427 20.48 6.56 0.07
N ASN A 428 21.56 6.64 0.88
CA ASN A 428 22.90 7.06 0.44
C ASN A 428 23.98 5.94 0.34
N PHE A 429 23.63 4.67 0.16
CA PHE A 429 24.56 3.52 0.23
C PHE A 429 24.38 2.50 -0.94
N TYR A 430 25.44 1.93 -1.55
CA TYR A 430 25.37 1.08 -2.79
C TYR A 430 26.51 0.04 -2.97
N THR A 431 26.24 -1.11 -3.65
CA THR A 431 27.19 -2.17 -4.14
C THR A 431 26.51 -3.18 -5.12
N ILE A 432 27.24 -3.97 -5.96
CA ILE A 432 26.75 -4.70 -7.18
C ILE A 432 27.56 -6.02 -7.53
N THR A 433 26.95 -7.13 -8.05
CA THR A 433 27.43 -8.12 -9.12
C THR A 433 26.53 -9.41 -9.30
N GLU A 434 26.77 -10.29 -10.32
CA GLU A 434 25.76 -11.06 -11.13
C GLU A 434 25.83 -12.67 -11.16
N PRO A 435 24.86 -13.44 -11.76
CA PRO A 435 24.61 -14.92 -11.66
C PRO A 435 24.63 -15.76 -12.99
N PRO A 436 24.06 -17.03 -13.10
CA PRO A 436 22.76 -17.33 -13.81
C PRO A 436 21.94 -18.62 -13.33
N PRO A 437 21.03 -19.33 -14.11
CA PRO A 437 19.53 -19.58 -14.00
C PRO A 437 19.04 -21.02 -13.48
N HIS A 438 17.83 -21.68 -13.62
CA HIS A 438 16.50 -21.74 -14.38
C HIS A 438 15.52 -22.81 -13.67
N GLN A 439 14.23 -23.23 -13.90
CA GLN A 439 13.01 -22.99 -14.79
C GLN A 439 11.61 -23.50 -14.18
N SER A 440 10.60 -24.08 -14.93
CA SER A 440 9.09 -24.24 -14.69
C SER A 440 8.50 -25.67 -14.30
N GLU A 441 7.21 -26.16 -14.30
CA GLU A 441 5.83 -25.87 -14.93
C GLU A 441 4.59 -26.69 -14.28
N SER A 442 3.28 -26.61 -14.72
CA SER A 442 2.03 -27.18 -14.02
C SER A 442 0.63 -27.27 -14.81
N GLU A 443 -0.56 -27.64 -14.22
CA GLU A 443 -2.01 -27.27 -14.62
C GLU A 443 -3.27 -27.83 -13.78
N GLU A 444 -4.55 -27.33 -13.95
CA GLU A 444 -5.83 -27.68 -13.19
C GLU A 444 -7.26 -27.50 -13.92
N MET A 445 -8.45 -27.34 -13.23
CA MET A 445 -9.88 -27.45 -13.76
C MET A 445 -11.04 -26.57 -13.10
N ALA A 446 -12.30 -26.53 -13.62
CA ALA A 446 -13.41 -25.58 -13.22
C ALA A 446 -14.92 -26.00 -13.42
N MET A 447 -15.91 -25.13 -13.03
CA MET A 447 -17.42 -25.14 -13.23
C MET A 447 -18.08 -23.81 -12.68
N GLU A 448 -19.36 -23.35 -12.81
CA GLU A 448 -20.54 -23.43 -13.76
C GLU A 448 -21.64 -22.36 -13.34
N GLY A 449 -22.90 -22.31 -13.89
CA GLY A 449 -24.11 -21.84 -13.14
C GLY A 449 -25.03 -20.65 -13.59
N PHE A 450 -25.00 -20.09 -14.80
CA PHE A 450 -25.58 -18.75 -15.14
C PHE A 450 -26.44 -18.68 -16.44
N ARG A 451 -27.18 -17.56 -16.70
CA ARG A 451 -27.82 -17.27 -18.01
C ARG A 451 -27.78 -15.79 -18.46
N VAL A 452 -27.61 -15.57 -19.77
CA VAL A 452 -27.71 -14.25 -20.45
C VAL A 452 -29.18 -13.88 -20.72
N LEU A 453 -29.50 -12.59 -20.83
CA LEU A 453 -30.82 -12.07 -21.20
C LEU A 453 -30.86 -11.50 -22.63
N ASP A 454 -32.07 -11.47 -23.20
CA ASP A 454 -32.45 -10.81 -24.46
C ASP A 454 -33.64 -9.84 -24.21
N ASP A 455 -34.06 -9.06 -25.22
CA ASP A 455 -35.12 -8.05 -25.07
C ASP A 455 -36.47 -8.60 -24.53
N ASN A 456 -36.74 -9.89 -24.72
CA ASN A 456 -37.97 -10.55 -24.26
C ASN A 456 -37.83 -11.05 -22.81
N SER A 457 -36.76 -11.77 -22.50
CA SER A 457 -36.48 -12.28 -21.15
C SER A 457 -36.11 -11.16 -20.18
N LEU A 458 -35.51 -10.06 -20.65
CA LEU A 458 -35.30 -8.85 -19.87
C LEU A 458 -36.62 -8.16 -19.53
N ARG A 459 -37.58 -8.10 -20.45
CA ARG A 459 -38.92 -7.54 -20.21
C ARG A 459 -39.66 -8.31 -19.11
N GLU A 460 -39.63 -9.64 -19.14
CA GLU A 460 -40.23 -10.46 -18.08
C GLU A 460 -39.44 -10.39 -16.76
N TYR A 461 -38.11 -10.27 -16.80
CA TYR A 461 -37.29 -10.03 -15.62
C TYR A 461 -37.63 -8.68 -14.95
N ILE A 462 -37.82 -7.61 -15.72
CA ILE A 462 -38.21 -6.28 -15.21
C ILE A 462 -39.61 -6.32 -14.59
N LYS A 463 -40.59 -6.99 -15.24
CA LYS A 463 -41.92 -7.22 -14.65
C LYS A 463 -41.86 -7.98 -13.33
N ALA A 464 -40.96 -8.95 -13.21
CA ALA A 464 -40.76 -9.75 -11.99
C ALA A 464 -39.98 -9.02 -10.88
N THR A 465 -39.43 -7.82 -11.14
CA THR A 465 -38.47 -7.14 -10.25
C THR A 465 -39.00 -5.78 -9.77
N PRO A 466 -39.61 -5.68 -8.57
CA PRO A 466 -40.32 -4.48 -8.11
C PRO A 466 -39.48 -3.20 -8.01
N SER A 467 -38.17 -3.31 -7.72
CA SER A 467 -37.21 -2.19 -7.72
C SER A 467 -37.11 -1.53 -9.10
N LEU A 468 -37.03 -2.33 -10.16
CA LEU A 468 -36.99 -1.86 -11.56
C LEU A 468 -38.36 -1.35 -12.02
N ALA A 469 -39.42 -2.13 -11.76
CA ALA A 469 -40.78 -1.79 -12.15
C ALA A 469 -41.23 -0.44 -11.54
N SER A 470 -40.92 -0.19 -10.26
CA SER A 470 -41.32 1.05 -9.58
C SER A 470 -40.63 2.30 -10.14
N LYS A 471 -39.34 2.22 -10.51
CA LYS A 471 -38.62 3.31 -11.19
C LYS A 471 -39.23 3.60 -12.58
N LEU A 472 -39.72 2.58 -13.28
CA LEU A 472 -40.50 2.71 -14.53
C LEU A 472 -41.99 3.12 -14.31
N ARG A 473 -42.34 3.59 -13.10
CA ARG A 473 -43.70 3.93 -12.63
C ARG A 473 -44.73 2.80 -12.78
N ASN A 474 -44.27 1.56 -12.71
CA ASN A 474 -45.02 0.32 -12.95
C ASN A 474 -45.60 0.19 -14.38
N GLN A 475 -45.13 0.98 -15.35
CA GLN A 475 -45.58 0.94 -16.74
C GLN A 475 -44.80 -0.12 -17.55
N VAL A 476 -44.86 -1.39 -17.11
CA VAL A 476 -43.98 -2.48 -17.56
C VAL A 476 -44.47 -3.29 -18.77
N ASP A 477 -45.69 -3.04 -19.26
CA ASP A 477 -46.23 -3.76 -20.43
C ASP A 477 -45.66 -3.21 -21.75
N ASN A 478 -45.66 -1.88 -21.89
CA ASN A 478 -45.26 -1.14 -23.09
C ASN A 478 -43.86 -0.54 -22.95
N LEU A 479 -42.85 -1.37 -22.70
CA LEU A 479 -41.45 -0.95 -22.65
C LEU A 479 -40.82 -0.93 -24.05
N GLU A 480 -40.18 0.18 -24.42
CA GLU A 480 -39.13 0.17 -25.44
C GLU A 480 -37.84 -0.31 -24.77
N ILE A 481 -37.17 -1.29 -25.38
CA ILE A 481 -35.89 -1.84 -24.92
C ILE A 481 -34.95 -1.80 -26.11
N LYS A 482 -33.71 -1.34 -25.88
CA LYS A 482 -32.68 -1.28 -26.91
C LYS A 482 -31.30 -1.54 -26.31
N GLU A 483 -30.61 -2.55 -26.82
CA GLU A 483 -29.17 -2.74 -26.55
C GLU A 483 -28.35 -1.63 -27.24
N VAL A 484 -27.42 -1.03 -26.51
CA VAL A 484 -26.61 0.13 -26.92
C VAL A 484 -25.16 0.05 -26.46
N GLY A 485 -24.72 -1.06 -25.86
CA GLY A 485 -23.37 -1.20 -25.33
C GLY A 485 -22.31 -1.21 -26.43
N ASP A 486 -21.59 -0.11 -26.57
CA ASP A 486 -20.38 0.02 -27.40
C ASP A 486 -19.07 -0.22 -26.61
N GLY A 487 -19.19 -0.58 -25.32
CA GLY A 487 -18.09 -0.98 -24.44
C GLY A 487 -17.69 -2.46 -24.57
N ASN A 488 -16.44 -2.76 -24.18
CA ASN A 488 -15.76 -4.02 -24.51
C ASN A 488 -16.21 -5.27 -23.75
N LEU A 489 -16.86 -5.13 -22.58
CA LEU A 489 -17.02 -6.24 -21.62
C LEU A 489 -18.45 -6.77 -21.43
N ASN A 490 -19.49 -5.95 -21.63
CA ASN A 490 -20.84 -6.21 -21.09
C ASN A 490 -21.96 -5.78 -22.04
N PHE A 491 -23.19 -6.26 -21.80
CA PHE A 491 -24.38 -5.81 -22.50
C PHE A 491 -25.05 -4.66 -21.73
N VAL A 492 -25.53 -3.63 -22.45
CA VAL A 492 -26.14 -2.43 -21.87
C VAL A 492 -27.43 -2.12 -22.62
N TYR A 493 -28.56 -2.10 -21.91
CA TYR A 493 -29.89 -1.87 -22.45
C TYR A 493 -30.46 -0.57 -21.89
N ILE A 494 -30.90 0.34 -22.76
CA ILE A 494 -31.80 1.43 -22.37
C ILE A 494 -33.22 0.86 -22.35
N VAL A 495 -33.96 1.15 -21.27
CA VAL A 495 -35.36 0.78 -21.08
C VAL A 495 -36.19 2.04 -20.88
N ILE A 496 -37.21 2.24 -21.71
CA ILE A 496 -38.10 3.41 -21.67
C ILE A 496 -39.54 2.94 -21.50
N SER A 497 -40.24 3.52 -20.53
CA SER A 497 -41.70 3.48 -20.41
C SER A 497 -42.29 4.84 -20.80
N PRO A 498 -43.62 4.97 -21.02
CA PRO A 498 -44.25 6.23 -21.41
C PRO A 498 -44.07 7.43 -20.44
N SER A 499 -43.43 7.26 -19.29
CA SER A 499 -43.19 8.35 -18.33
C SER A 499 -41.91 8.21 -17.48
N ALA A 500 -41.03 7.26 -17.78
CA ALA A 500 -39.77 7.04 -17.06
C ALA A 500 -38.77 6.20 -17.88
N SER A 501 -37.50 6.20 -17.46
CA SER A 501 -36.39 5.55 -18.14
C SER A 501 -35.41 4.95 -17.14
N LEU A 502 -34.69 3.89 -17.53
CA LEU A 502 -33.55 3.34 -16.78
C LEU A 502 -32.56 2.63 -17.71
N VAL A 503 -31.37 2.32 -17.20
CA VAL A 503 -30.38 1.46 -17.86
C VAL A 503 -30.27 0.13 -17.11
N ILE A 504 -30.16 -0.96 -17.88
CA ILE A 504 -29.77 -2.29 -17.38
C ILE A 504 -28.40 -2.64 -17.95
N LYS A 505 -27.45 -3.04 -17.11
CA LYS A 505 -26.16 -3.61 -17.53
C LYS A 505 -26.06 -5.05 -17.05
N GLN A 506 -25.65 -5.98 -17.92
CA GLN A 506 -25.42 -7.39 -17.57
C GLN A 506 -23.99 -7.83 -17.94
N ALA A 507 -23.29 -8.43 -16.98
CA ALA A 507 -22.01 -9.08 -17.18
C ALA A 507 -22.17 -10.56 -17.56
N VAL A 508 -21.31 -11.02 -18.46
CA VAL A 508 -21.29 -12.39 -19.01
C VAL A 508 -19.96 -13.08 -18.68
N PRO A 509 -19.85 -14.43 -18.66
CA PRO A 509 -18.65 -15.14 -18.19
C PRO A 509 -17.43 -15.05 -19.14
N TYR A 510 -17.38 -14.05 -20.01
CA TYR A 510 -16.32 -13.78 -20.98
C TYR A 510 -16.24 -12.27 -21.32
N VAL A 511 -15.20 -11.88 -22.07
CA VAL A 511 -15.05 -10.51 -22.61
C VAL A 511 -15.91 -10.34 -23.86
N ARG A 512 -16.97 -9.52 -23.82
CA ARG A 512 -17.93 -9.33 -24.93
C ARG A 512 -17.27 -9.08 -26.30
N LEU A 513 -16.21 -8.28 -26.36
CA LEU A 513 -15.50 -7.95 -27.60
C LEU A 513 -14.82 -9.16 -28.28
N ILE A 514 -14.45 -10.18 -27.50
CA ILE A 514 -13.70 -11.36 -27.97
C ILE A 514 -14.60 -12.60 -28.09
N GLY A 515 -15.59 -12.72 -27.19
CA GLY A 515 -16.46 -13.89 -27.06
C GLY A 515 -15.92 -14.92 -26.08
N GLU A 516 -16.53 -16.11 -26.09
CA GLU A 516 -16.31 -17.19 -25.10
C GLU A 516 -14.86 -17.71 -25.02
N SER A 517 -14.03 -17.43 -26.01
CA SER A 517 -12.59 -17.76 -26.02
C SER A 517 -11.75 -16.94 -25.03
N TRP A 518 -12.28 -15.86 -24.45
CA TRP A 518 -11.63 -15.14 -23.34
C TRP A 518 -12.56 -15.11 -22.11
N PRO A 519 -12.53 -16.15 -21.25
CA PRO A 519 -13.30 -16.20 -20.00
C PRO A 519 -13.00 -15.01 -19.07
N MET A 520 -14.03 -14.55 -18.37
CA MET A 520 -13.95 -13.41 -17.45
C MET A 520 -15.12 -13.47 -16.46
N SER A 521 -14.85 -13.55 -15.16
CA SER A 521 -15.88 -13.76 -14.15
C SER A 521 -16.97 -12.71 -14.20
N LYS A 522 -18.21 -13.21 -14.10
CA LYS A 522 -19.43 -12.41 -14.02
C LYS A 522 -19.55 -11.63 -12.70
N GLU A 523 -18.72 -11.92 -11.70
CA GLU A 523 -18.76 -11.26 -10.38
C GLU A 523 -18.32 -9.78 -10.47
N ARG A 524 -17.68 -9.35 -11.57
CA ARG A 524 -17.38 -7.93 -11.83
C ARG A 524 -18.57 -6.97 -11.65
N SER A 525 -19.80 -7.43 -11.92
CA SER A 525 -21.01 -6.63 -11.71
C SER A 525 -21.28 -6.31 -10.22
N TYR A 526 -20.80 -7.13 -9.28
CA TYR A 526 -20.89 -6.83 -7.84
C TYR A 526 -19.97 -5.67 -7.46
N PHE A 527 -18.70 -5.74 -7.88
CA PHE A 527 -17.71 -4.69 -7.63
C PHE A 527 -18.12 -3.38 -8.32
N GLU A 528 -18.65 -3.44 -9.54
CA GLU A 528 -19.23 -2.28 -10.21
C GLU A 528 -20.41 -1.68 -9.42
N ALA A 529 -21.39 -2.48 -9.01
CA ALA A 529 -22.55 -1.99 -8.28
C ALA A 529 -22.16 -1.36 -6.93
N THR A 530 -21.23 -1.99 -6.20
CA THR A 530 -20.70 -1.45 -4.93
C THR A 530 -19.85 -0.20 -5.14
N ALA A 531 -19.05 -0.14 -6.21
CA ALA A 531 -18.28 1.06 -6.56
C ALA A 531 -19.18 2.23 -6.97
N LEU A 532 -20.17 2.01 -7.86
CA LEU A 532 -21.18 3.00 -8.23
C LEU A 532 -21.91 3.52 -6.98
N GLN A 533 -22.36 2.65 -6.08
CA GLN A 533 -23.04 3.05 -4.85
C GLN A 533 -22.15 3.91 -3.93
N ARG A 534 -20.88 3.53 -3.74
CA ARG A 534 -19.92 4.31 -2.93
C ARG A 534 -19.59 5.66 -3.58
N GLN A 535 -19.28 5.66 -4.87
CA GLN A 535 -18.91 6.85 -5.62
C GLN A 535 -20.10 7.81 -5.80
N HIS A 536 -21.32 7.31 -5.95
CA HIS A 536 -22.54 8.12 -5.90
C HIS A 536 -22.79 8.71 -4.51
N GLY A 537 -22.56 7.96 -3.43
CA GLY A 537 -22.63 8.52 -2.06
C GLY A 537 -21.66 9.68 -1.81
N LEU A 538 -20.50 9.67 -2.47
CA LEU A 538 -19.46 10.71 -2.37
C LEU A 538 -19.58 11.81 -3.43
N SER A 539 -20.25 11.56 -4.55
CA SER A 539 -20.34 12.47 -5.69
C SER A 539 -21.66 12.29 -6.47
N PRO A 540 -22.83 12.53 -5.84
CA PRO A 540 -24.15 12.18 -6.41
C PRO A 540 -24.56 13.02 -7.62
N LYS A 541 -23.82 14.11 -7.91
CA LYS A 541 -23.99 14.94 -9.12
C LYS A 541 -23.31 14.35 -10.37
N HIS A 542 -22.42 13.38 -10.18
CA HIS A 542 -21.45 12.97 -11.20
C HIS A 542 -21.51 11.48 -11.54
N VAL A 543 -22.10 10.65 -10.67
CA VAL A 543 -22.28 9.20 -10.82
C VAL A 543 -23.77 8.87 -10.83
N PRO A 544 -24.28 7.95 -11.69
CA PRO A 544 -25.70 7.58 -11.70
C PRO A 544 -26.14 6.84 -10.43
N GLU A 545 -27.39 7.05 -10.00
CA GLU A 545 -28.00 6.28 -8.91
C GLU A 545 -28.22 4.81 -9.33
N VAL A 546 -27.74 3.85 -8.53
CA VAL A 546 -28.03 2.41 -8.70
C VAL A 546 -29.40 2.09 -8.08
N TYR A 547 -30.33 1.62 -8.91
CA TYR A 547 -31.71 1.29 -8.53
C TYR A 547 -31.89 -0.16 -8.07
N HIS A 548 -31.07 -1.07 -8.59
CA HIS A 548 -31.17 -2.52 -8.36
C HIS A 548 -29.85 -3.23 -8.65
N PHE A 549 -29.58 -4.33 -7.96
CA PHE A 549 -28.49 -5.25 -8.27
C PHE A 549 -28.91 -6.70 -8.00
N ASP A 550 -28.59 -7.60 -8.93
CA ASP A 550 -28.80 -9.04 -8.82
C ASP A 550 -27.48 -9.77 -9.11
N ARG A 551 -26.92 -10.38 -8.06
CA ARG A 551 -25.65 -11.12 -8.12
C ARG A 551 -25.75 -12.46 -8.83
N THR A 552 -26.93 -13.07 -8.88
CA THR A 552 -27.15 -14.36 -9.57
C THR A 552 -27.16 -14.13 -11.07
N MET A 553 -27.91 -13.12 -11.52
CA MET A 553 -28.00 -12.71 -12.92
C MET A 553 -26.80 -11.86 -13.38
N SER A 554 -25.94 -11.42 -12.46
CA SER A 554 -24.85 -10.45 -12.71
C SER A 554 -25.33 -9.18 -13.43
N LEU A 555 -26.40 -8.60 -12.88
CA LEU A 555 -27.21 -7.56 -13.51
C LEU A 555 -27.35 -6.34 -12.59
N ILE A 556 -27.11 -5.15 -13.14
CA ILE A 556 -27.25 -3.86 -12.48
C ILE A 556 -28.38 -3.07 -13.17
N GLY A 557 -29.28 -2.49 -12.39
CA GLY A 557 -30.24 -1.49 -12.87
C GLY A 557 -29.88 -0.12 -12.30
N MET A 558 -29.76 0.89 -13.15
CA MET A 558 -29.28 2.23 -12.78
C MET A 558 -30.01 3.34 -13.53
N GLN A 559 -29.82 4.58 -13.09
CA GLN A 559 -30.30 5.79 -13.73
C GLN A 559 -29.87 5.88 -15.21
N TYR A 560 -30.83 6.10 -16.11
CA TYR A 560 -30.52 6.55 -17.46
C TYR A 560 -30.14 8.03 -17.43
N ILE A 561 -28.98 8.36 -18.00
CA ILE A 561 -28.49 9.73 -18.11
C ILE A 561 -28.91 10.26 -19.48
N GLU A 562 -30.05 10.97 -19.50
CA GLU A 562 -30.82 11.24 -20.72
C GLU A 562 -30.12 12.22 -21.71
N PRO A 563 -30.50 12.23 -23.01
CA PRO A 563 -30.00 13.20 -23.98
C PRO A 563 -30.21 14.65 -23.50
N PRO A 564 -29.26 15.58 -23.76
CA PRO A 564 -28.23 15.52 -24.79
C PRO A 564 -26.86 14.97 -24.33
N HIS A 565 -26.80 14.21 -23.22
CA HIS A 565 -25.53 13.60 -22.81
C HIS A 565 -24.94 12.69 -23.89
N ILE A 566 -23.62 12.79 -24.06
CA ILE A 566 -22.80 11.91 -24.90
C ILE A 566 -21.51 11.59 -24.15
N ILE A 567 -20.92 10.44 -24.51
CA ILE A 567 -19.58 10.04 -24.08
C ILE A 567 -18.56 11.13 -24.44
N VAL A 568 -17.82 11.66 -23.46
CA VAL A 568 -16.91 12.82 -23.65
C VAL A 568 -15.87 12.61 -24.75
N ARG A 569 -15.36 11.39 -24.96
CA ARG A 569 -14.47 11.07 -26.10
C ARG A 569 -15.07 11.48 -27.45
N ARG A 570 -16.36 11.26 -27.69
CA ARG A 570 -17.03 11.69 -28.93
C ARG A 570 -17.14 13.21 -29.03
N GLY A 571 -17.29 13.90 -27.90
CA GLY A 571 -17.21 15.36 -27.84
C GLY A 571 -15.80 15.90 -28.15
N LEU A 572 -14.75 15.25 -27.65
CA LEU A 572 -13.34 15.57 -27.93
C LEU A 572 -12.98 15.38 -29.41
N ILE A 573 -13.53 14.34 -30.05
CA ILE A 573 -13.41 14.12 -31.50
C ILE A 573 -14.22 15.19 -32.26
N ALA A 574 -15.44 15.50 -31.83
CA ALA A 574 -16.31 16.49 -32.47
C ALA A 574 -15.83 17.95 -32.30
N GLY A 575 -14.90 18.23 -31.38
CA GLY A 575 -14.43 19.60 -31.10
C GLY A 575 -15.35 20.40 -30.19
N ILE A 576 -16.08 19.72 -29.29
CA ILE A 576 -17.04 20.33 -28.36
C ILE A 576 -16.30 20.73 -27.07
N GLU A 577 -16.32 22.02 -26.73
CA GLU A 577 -15.81 22.51 -25.44
C GLU A 577 -16.82 22.21 -24.33
N TYR A 578 -16.33 21.75 -23.18
CA TYR A 578 -17.13 21.45 -21.99
C TYR A 578 -16.67 22.34 -20.81
N PRO A 579 -17.22 23.56 -20.64
CA PRO A 579 -16.69 24.57 -19.70
C PRO A 579 -16.65 24.16 -18.22
N LEU A 580 -17.35 23.10 -17.82
CA LEU A 580 -17.39 22.59 -16.45
C LEU A 580 -16.63 21.26 -16.27
N LEU A 581 -16.02 20.70 -17.32
CA LEU A 581 -15.39 19.37 -17.28
C LEU A 581 -14.26 19.30 -16.24
N ALA A 582 -13.40 20.33 -16.20
CA ALA A 582 -12.31 20.40 -15.22
C ALA A 582 -12.82 20.47 -13.77
N GLU A 583 -13.81 21.32 -13.48
CA GLU A 583 -14.38 21.50 -12.14
C GLU A 583 -15.14 20.26 -11.66
N HIS A 584 -15.95 19.64 -12.52
CA HIS A 584 -16.69 18.42 -12.20
C HIS A 584 -15.76 17.21 -12.00
N MET A 585 -14.75 17.03 -12.86
CA MET A 585 -13.81 15.91 -12.70
C MET A 585 -12.87 16.12 -11.51
N ALA A 586 -12.48 17.35 -11.22
CA ALA A 586 -11.76 17.69 -9.99
C ALA A 586 -12.61 17.39 -8.74
N GLU A 587 -13.90 17.73 -8.73
CA GLU A 587 -14.81 17.42 -7.61
C GLU A 587 -15.05 15.93 -7.44
N PHE A 588 -15.27 15.21 -8.56
CA PHE A 588 -15.39 13.76 -8.54
C PHE A 588 -14.14 13.09 -7.97
N MET A 589 -12.96 13.35 -8.54
CA MET A 589 -11.70 12.71 -8.12
C MET A 589 -11.29 13.13 -6.71
N ALA A 590 -11.49 14.40 -6.32
CA ALA A 590 -11.17 14.84 -4.96
C ALA A 590 -12.03 14.09 -3.93
N ASN A 591 -13.34 14.01 -4.13
CA ASN A 591 -14.23 13.33 -3.19
C ASN A 591 -13.96 11.82 -3.14
N THR A 592 -13.96 11.13 -4.28
CA THR A 592 -13.88 9.65 -4.30
C THR A 592 -12.54 9.14 -3.79
N LEU A 593 -11.43 9.79 -4.15
CA LEU A 593 -10.10 9.38 -3.70
C LEU A 593 -9.86 9.77 -2.24
N PHE A 594 -10.23 10.98 -1.80
CA PHE A 594 -10.00 11.41 -0.42
C PHE A 594 -10.77 10.55 0.59
N TYR A 595 -12.10 10.47 0.46
CA TYR A 595 -12.98 9.82 1.44
C TYR A 595 -12.86 8.29 1.47
N THR A 596 -12.12 7.67 0.54
CA THR A 596 -11.83 6.22 0.55
C THR A 596 -10.37 5.90 0.90
N SER A 597 -9.58 6.90 1.30
CA SER A 597 -8.17 6.75 1.67
C SER A 597 -7.94 6.81 3.19
N LEU A 598 -6.73 6.47 3.64
CA LEU A 598 -6.29 6.61 5.03
C LEU A 598 -6.16 8.08 5.52
N LEU A 599 -6.42 9.07 4.65
CA LEU A 599 -6.61 10.47 5.06
C LEU A 599 -7.98 10.73 5.69
N TYR A 600 -8.91 9.78 5.57
CA TYR A 600 -10.27 9.87 6.13
C TYR A 600 -10.73 8.58 6.82
N LEU A 601 -10.37 7.41 6.30
CA LEU A 601 -10.70 6.12 6.89
C LEU A 601 -9.70 5.74 7.99
N THR A 602 -10.22 5.09 9.04
CA THR A 602 -9.38 4.31 9.95
C THR A 602 -8.76 3.10 9.24
N THR A 603 -7.63 2.60 9.72
CA THR A 603 -6.98 1.40 9.15
C THR A 603 -7.87 0.15 9.26
N THR A 604 -8.78 0.09 10.23
CA THR A 604 -9.83 -0.96 10.32
C THR A 604 -10.81 -0.90 9.15
N GLN A 605 -11.38 0.28 8.87
CA GLN A 605 -12.30 0.46 7.74
C GLN A 605 -11.60 0.19 6.41
N HIS A 606 -10.37 0.68 6.28
CA HIS A 606 -9.55 0.51 5.07
C HIS A 606 -9.16 -0.95 4.81
N LYS A 607 -8.56 -1.68 5.78
CA LYS A 607 -8.19 -3.09 5.59
C LYS A 607 -9.42 -3.99 5.34
N SER A 608 -10.57 -3.68 5.94
CA SER A 608 -11.85 -4.35 5.64
C SER A 608 -12.28 -4.15 4.18
N ALA A 609 -12.26 -2.91 3.68
CA ALA A 609 -12.64 -2.60 2.30
C ALA A 609 -11.61 -3.10 1.26
N VAL A 610 -10.32 -3.18 1.63
CA VAL A 610 -9.27 -3.86 0.84
C VAL A 610 -9.60 -5.35 0.68
N ALA A 611 -9.94 -6.05 1.76
CA ALA A 611 -10.24 -7.48 1.72
C ALA A 611 -11.45 -7.82 0.83
N GLU A 612 -12.51 -7.00 0.87
CA GLU A 612 -13.67 -7.09 -0.02
C GLU A 612 -13.26 -6.97 -1.51
N PHE A 613 -12.48 -5.95 -1.85
CA PHE A 613 -12.12 -5.65 -3.24
C PHE A 613 -10.93 -6.45 -3.80
N CYS A 614 -10.18 -7.18 -2.96
CA CYS A 614 -9.19 -8.15 -3.42
C CYS A 614 -9.80 -9.26 -4.29
N ALA A 615 -11.09 -9.56 -4.12
CA ALA A 615 -11.82 -10.52 -4.93
C ALA A 615 -12.13 -10.05 -6.37
N ASN A 616 -11.91 -8.76 -6.72
CA ASN A 616 -12.01 -8.28 -8.11
C ASN A 616 -10.74 -8.58 -8.94
N VAL A 617 -10.12 -9.74 -8.70
CA VAL A 617 -8.76 -10.02 -9.17
C VAL A 617 -8.66 -10.20 -10.67
N GLU A 618 -9.66 -10.78 -11.34
CA GLU A 618 -9.60 -11.07 -12.79
C GLU A 618 -9.55 -9.79 -13.65
N LEU A 619 -10.29 -8.74 -13.28
CA LEU A 619 -10.20 -7.44 -13.95
C LEU A 619 -8.90 -6.69 -13.62
N CYS A 620 -8.35 -6.90 -12.42
CA CYS A 620 -6.99 -6.45 -12.12
C CYS A 620 -5.98 -7.17 -13.01
N ARG A 621 -6.08 -8.50 -13.18
CA ARG A 621 -5.20 -9.32 -14.03
C ARG A 621 -5.24 -8.91 -15.48
N LEU A 622 -6.43 -8.67 -16.02
CA LEU A 622 -6.60 -8.09 -17.37
C LEU A 622 -5.85 -6.77 -17.50
N THR A 623 -5.86 -5.92 -16.48
CA THR A 623 -5.12 -4.64 -16.46
C THR A 623 -3.60 -4.85 -16.31
N GLU A 624 -3.18 -5.73 -15.40
CA GLU A 624 -1.80 -6.18 -15.17
C GLU A 624 -1.16 -6.73 -16.46
N GLN A 625 -1.96 -7.38 -17.31
CA GLN A 625 -1.59 -7.76 -18.67
C GLN A 625 -1.60 -6.56 -19.63
N VAL A 626 -2.77 -6.01 -19.99
CA VAL A 626 -2.92 -5.15 -21.19
C VAL A 626 -2.44 -3.70 -21.01
N VAL A 627 -2.14 -3.26 -19.77
CA VAL A 627 -1.58 -1.93 -19.50
C VAL A 627 -0.08 -2.01 -19.17
N PHE A 628 0.33 -3.03 -18.41
CA PHE A 628 1.66 -3.09 -17.80
C PHE A 628 2.58 -4.19 -18.37
N SER A 629 2.06 -5.12 -19.19
CA SER A 629 2.84 -6.25 -19.70
C SER A 629 2.88 -6.30 -21.23
N ASP A 630 1.72 -6.44 -21.89
CA ASP A 630 1.65 -6.70 -23.34
C ASP A 630 2.38 -5.67 -24.22
N PRO A 631 2.26 -4.34 -24.02
CA PRO A 631 2.95 -3.34 -24.85
C PRO A 631 4.49 -3.44 -24.87
N TYR A 632 5.08 -4.16 -23.89
CA TYR A 632 6.53 -4.22 -23.66
C TYR A 632 7.14 -5.58 -24.04
N LYS A 633 6.34 -6.49 -24.61
CA LYS A 633 6.75 -7.77 -25.20
C LYS A 633 6.21 -7.92 -26.63
N ILE A 634 6.56 -9.03 -27.28
CA ILE A 634 5.79 -9.52 -28.43
C ILE A 634 4.54 -10.21 -27.87
N SER A 635 3.37 -9.86 -28.39
CA SER A 635 2.07 -10.41 -27.98
C SER A 635 1.16 -10.41 -29.21
N GLU A 636 0.42 -11.50 -29.45
CA GLU A 636 -0.51 -11.60 -30.59
C GLU A 636 -1.71 -10.65 -30.48
N PHE A 637 -1.99 -10.17 -29.26
CA PHE A 637 -3.02 -9.17 -29.01
C PHE A 637 -2.57 -7.74 -29.37
N ASN A 638 -1.27 -7.47 -29.48
CA ASN A 638 -0.77 -6.13 -29.82
C ASN A 638 -1.08 -5.76 -31.27
N ARG A 639 -1.48 -4.50 -31.48
CA ARG A 639 -1.71 -3.93 -32.81
C ARG A 639 -1.41 -2.44 -32.82
N TRP A 640 -1.08 -1.93 -34.00
CA TRP A 640 -0.77 -0.51 -34.26
C TRP A 640 -1.01 -0.21 -35.75
N THR A 641 -0.89 1.06 -36.15
CA THR A 641 -1.00 1.48 -37.55
C THR A 641 0.21 1.05 -38.38
N SER A 642 0.22 -0.23 -38.77
CA SER A 642 1.28 -0.87 -39.56
C SER A 642 1.16 -0.51 -41.07
N PRO A 643 2.27 -0.39 -41.83
CA PRO A 643 3.67 -0.51 -41.41
C PRO A 643 4.23 0.74 -40.71
N TYR A 644 3.45 1.82 -40.66
CA TYR A 644 3.93 3.16 -40.27
C TYR A 644 4.50 3.24 -38.85
N LEU A 645 4.03 2.40 -37.92
CA LEU A 645 4.48 2.37 -36.52
C LEU A 645 5.25 1.10 -36.13
N ASP A 646 5.67 0.26 -37.10
CA ASP A 646 6.36 -1.01 -36.81
C ASP A 646 7.67 -0.79 -36.00
N SER A 647 8.44 0.23 -36.38
CA SER A 647 9.65 0.69 -35.68
C SER A 647 9.36 1.28 -34.29
N ASP A 648 8.21 1.93 -34.14
CA ASP A 648 7.84 2.65 -32.92
C ASP A 648 7.37 1.66 -31.85
N ALA A 649 6.60 0.64 -32.25
CA ALA A 649 6.27 -0.52 -31.43
C ALA A 649 7.50 -1.39 -31.12
N GLU A 650 8.52 -1.42 -31.99
CA GLU A 650 9.81 -2.03 -31.69
C GLU A 650 10.60 -1.26 -30.63
N ALA A 651 10.65 0.07 -30.73
CA ALA A 651 11.31 0.91 -29.73
C ALA A 651 10.70 0.73 -28.33
N VAL A 652 9.38 0.61 -28.20
CA VAL A 652 8.70 0.40 -26.90
C VAL A 652 9.11 -0.92 -26.24
N ARG A 653 9.13 -2.04 -26.99
CA ARG A 653 9.50 -3.36 -26.44
C ARG A 653 11.01 -3.57 -26.23
N ASN A 654 11.85 -2.68 -26.74
CA ASN A 654 13.31 -2.74 -26.62
C ASN A 654 13.91 -1.67 -25.68
N ASP A 655 13.12 -0.74 -25.15
CA ASP A 655 13.59 0.29 -24.21
C ASP A 655 13.66 -0.25 -22.77
N ASN A 656 14.88 -0.63 -22.34
CA ASN A 656 15.15 -1.13 -20.98
C ASN A 656 14.73 -0.14 -19.87
N VAL A 657 14.81 1.18 -20.10
CA VAL A 657 14.41 2.19 -19.10
C VAL A 657 12.89 2.29 -19.02
N LEU A 658 12.20 2.22 -20.16
CA LEU A 658 10.74 2.19 -20.20
C LEU A 658 10.18 0.94 -19.50
N LYS A 659 10.82 -0.21 -19.69
CA LYS A 659 10.52 -1.46 -18.95
C LYS A 659 10.72 -1.30 -17.44
N LEU A 660 11.84 -0.71 -17.02
CA LEU A 660 12.15 -0.51 -15.59
C LEU A 660 11.16 0.43 -14.88
N GLU A 661 10.62 1.42 -15.58
CA GLU A 661 9.64 2.37 -15.02
C GLU A 661 8.21 1.82 -15.05
N VAL A 662 7.80 1.05 -16.07
CA VAL A 662 6.49 0.38 -16.02
C VAL A 662 6.46 -0.77 -15.00
N ALA A 663 7.60 -1.38 -14.70
CA ALA A 663 7.74 -2.37 -13.62
C ALA A 663 7.36 -1.78 -12.24
N GLU A 664 7.84 -0.56 -11.92
CA GLU A 664 7.44 0.14 -10.70
C GLU A 664 5.93 0.34 -10.64
N LEU A 665 5.33 0.79 -11.75
CA LEU A 665 3.91 1.09 -11.83
C LEU A 665 3.06 -0.17 -11.74
N LYS A 666 3.54 -1.31 -12.27
CA LYS A 666 2.92 -2.63 -12.10
C LYS A 666 2.96 -3.08 -10.64
N SER A 667 4.14 -3.04 -10.00
CA SER A 667 4.30 -3.33 -8.56
C SER A 667 3.39 -2.44 -7.72
N MET A 668 3.35 -1.13 -8.00
CA MET A 668 2.48 -0.19 -7.30
C MET A 668 0.98 -0.51 -7.50
N PHE A 669 0.54 -0.82 -8.73
CA PHE A 669 -0.83 -1.23 -9.01
C PHE A 669 -1.22 -2.51 -8.25
N CYS A 670 -0.33 -3.50 -8.22
CA CYS A 670 -0.55 -4.77 -7.52
C CYS A 670 -0.51 -4.63 -5.98
N GLU A 671 0.40 -3.80 -5.43
CA GLU A 671 0.80 -3.82 -4.02
C GLU A 671 0.31 -2.61 -3.18
N LYS A 672 0.13 -1.41 -3.76
CA LYS A 672 -0.21 -0.17 -3.02
C LYS A 672 -1.72 0.01 -2.90
N LYS A 673 -2.26 -0.06 -1.68
CA LYS A 673 -3.68 0.11 -1.35
C LYS A 673 -3.92 1.52 -0.81
N GLN A 674 -4.22 2.49 -1.69
CA GLN A 674 -4.26 3.92 -1.32
C GLN A 674 -5.69 4.49 -1.24
N ALA A 675 -6.56 4.10 -2.18
CA ALA A 675 -7.97 4.52 -2.25
C ALA A 675 -8.79 3.54 -3.12
N LEU A 676 -10.12 3.61 -3.05
CA LEU A 676 -11.03 2.90 -3.97
C LEU A 676 -11.08 3.63 -5.32
N ILE A 677 -10.20 3.25 -6.23
CA ILE A 677 -10.15 3.77 -7.61
C ILE A 677 -11.25 3.14 -8.47
N HIS A 678 -11.66 3.84 -9.52
CA HIS A 678 -12.61 3.43 -10.56
C HIS A 678 -12.01 2.40 -11.54
N GLY A 679 -10.71 2.45 -11.80
CA GLY A 679 -9.98 1.37 -12.50
C GLY A 679 -10.00 1.41 -14.04
N ASP A 680 -10.85 2.22 -14.68
CA ASP A 680 -10.60 2.71 -16.05
C ASP A 680 -11.28 4.07 -16.28
N LEU A 681 -10.91 5.09 -15.48
CA LEU A 681 -11.42 6.47 -15.56
C LEU A 681 -10.91 7.24 -16.80
N HIS A 682 -11.10 6.68 -17.99
CA HIS A 682 -10.74 7.30 -19.27
C HIS A 682 -11.90 8.08 -19.89
N THR A 683 -11.66 8.89 -20.93
CA THR A 683 -12.66 9.77 -21.57
C THR A 683 -13.89 9.07 -22.18
N SER A 684 -13.90 7.73 -22.30
CA SER A 684 -15.13 6.97 -22.62
C SER A 684 -16.03 6.69 -21.41
N SER A 685 -15.51 6.77 -20.19
CA SER A 685 -16.23 6.49 -18.93
C SER A 685 -16.88 7.75 -18.34
N ILE A 686 -16.67 8.92 -18.97
CA ILE A 686 -17.02 10.23 -18.39
C ILE A 686 -18.47 10.60 -18.71
N MET A 687 -19.36 9.79 -18.17
CA MET A 687 -20.61 10.21 -17.54
C MET A 687 -20.61 9.71 -16.07
N VAL A 688 -19.39 9.56 -15.52
CA VAL A 688 -18.89 8.59 -14.53
C VAL A 688 -19.70 7.29 -14.48
N ILE A 689 -19.36 6.37 -15.39
CA ILE A 689 -19.96 5.05 -15.57
C ILE A 689 -18.87 3.98 -15.70
N ASP A 690 -19.25 2.71 -15.58
CA ASP A 690 -18.38 1.53 -15.72
C ASP A 690 -17.21 1.38 -14.71
N PRO A 691 -17.37 1.63 -13.39
CA PRO A 691 -16.34 1.33 -12.38
C PRO A 691 -16.25 -0.18 -12.06
N GLU A 692 -16.37 -1.06 -13.05
CA GLU A 692 -16.25 -2.50 -12.87
C GLU A 692 -14.83 -2.95 -12.55
N PHE A 693 -13.83 -2.20 -13.03
CA PHE A 693 -12.42 -2.37 -12.69
C PHE A 693 -12.05 -1.82 -11.31
N ALA A 694 -13.02 -1.37 -10.50
CA ALA A 694 -12.74 -0.74 -9.21
C ALA A 694 -12.11 -1.70 -8.21
N PHE A 695 -11.08 -1.22 -7.50
CA PHE A 695 -10.44 -1.90 -6.36
C PHE A 695 -9.65 -0.91 -5.51
N TYR A 696 -9.11 -1.36 -4.38
CA TYR A 696 -8.18 -0.55 -3.59
C TYR A 696 -6.79 -0.54 -4.23
N GLY A 697 -6.44 0.58 -4.86
CA GLY A 697 -5.23 0.76 -5.67
C GLY A 697 -4.61 2.16 -5.51
N PRO A 698 -3.61 2.52 -6.34
CA PRO A 698 -2.96 3.82 -6.29
C PRO A 698 -3.80 4.93 -6.94
N MET A 699 -4.00 6.05 -6.23
CA MET A 699 -4.84 7.19 -6.66
C MET A 699 -4.45 7.74 -8.05
N GLY A 700 -3.14 7.80 -8.33
CA GLY A 700 -2.63 8.30 -9.60
C GLY A 700 -3.07 7.50 -10.82
N PHE A 701 -3.57 6.27 -10.65
CA PHE A 701 -4.04 5.46 -11.76
C PHE A 701 -5.30 6.03 -12.42
N ASP A 702 -6.25 6.54 -11.63
CA ASP A 702 -7.48 7.18 -12.15
C ASP A 702 -7.18 8.58 -12.73
N ILE A 703 -6.43 9.39 -11.98
CA ILE A 703 -6.03 10.74 -12.40
C ILE A 703 -5.23 10.65 -13.70
N GLY A 704 -4.30 9.68 -13.78
CA GLY A 704 -3.51 9.38 -14.96
C GLY A 704 -4.34 8.81 -16.12
N ALA A 705 -5.34 7.96 -15.85
CA ALA A 705 -6.26 7.49 -16.88
C ALA A 705 -7.04 8.64 -17.53
N PHE A 706 -7.51 9.61 -16.74
CA PHE A 706 -8.23 10.78 -17.25
C PHE A 706 -7.29 11.72 -18.02
N ILE A 707 -6.22 12.22 -17.37
CA ILE A 707 -5.27 13.18 -17.96
C ILE A 707 -4.56 12.58 -19.19
N GLY A 708 -4.15 11.31 -19.14
CA GLY A 708 -3.53 10.62 -20.28
C GLY A 708 -4.46 10.55 -21.48
N ASN A 709 -5.78 10.34 -21.28
CA ASN A 709 -6.73 10.33 -22.39
C ASN A 709 -7.02 11.75 -22.93
N LEU A 710 -6.93 12.80 -22.11
CA LEU A 710 -6.94 14.18 -22.62
C LEU A 710 -5.68 14.48 -23.47
N PHE A 711 -4.51 13.96 -23.11
CA PHE A 711 -3.32 14.06 -23.97
C PHE A 711 -3.48 13.28 -25.30
N LEU A 712 -4.05 12.06 -25.29
CA LEU A 712 -4.37 11.36 -26.54
C LEU A 712 -5.32 12.20 -27.43
N ALA A 713 -6.36 12.78 -26.83
CA ALA A 713 -7.29 13.66 -27.52
C ALA A 713 -6.64 14.96 -28.05
N TYR A 714 -5.62 15.51 -27.37
CA TYR A 714 -4.84 16.65 -27.84
C TYR A 714 -4.01 16.32 -29.09
N PHE A 715 -3.29 15.19 -29.07
CA PHE A 715 -2.43 14.77 -30.18
C PHE A 715 -3.23 14.29 -31.41
N SER A 716 -4.45 13.78 -31.24
CA SER A 716 -5.33 13.39 -32.35
C SER A 716 -5.93 14.58 -33.11
N GLN A 717 -5.99 15.78 -32.53
CA GLN A 717 -6.68 16.92 -33.13
C GLN A 717 -6.15 17.33 -34.52
N ASP A 718 -4.85 17.20 -34.78
CA ASP A 718 -4.30 17.47 -36.12
C ASP A 718 -4.87 16.47 -37.15
N GLY A 719 -5.11 15.23 -36.74
CA GLY A 719 -5.85 14.19 -37.47
C GLY A 719 -7.28 14.62 -37.82
N HIS A 720 -7.95 15.33 -36.92
CA HIS A 720 -9.33 15.84 -37.07
C HIS A 720 -9.43 17.26 -37.64
N ALA A 721 -8.31 17.91 -37.96
CA ALA A 721 -8.27 19.22 -38.59
C ALA A 721 -8.65 19.16 -40.09
N ASP A 722 -9.45 20.12 -40.53
CA ASP A 722 -9.91 20.30 -41.91
C ASP A 722 -9.80 21.78 -42.38
N LYS A 723 -10.43 22.12 -43.51
CA LYS A 723 -10.38 23.49 -44.08
C LYS A 723 -11.31 24.51 -43.38
N GLY A 724 -12.24 24.06 -42.56
CA GLY A 724 -13.15 24.90 -41.77
C GLY A 724 -12.73 25.02 -40.29
N ASN A 725 -12.01 24.05 -39.76
CA ASN A 725 -11.48 24.06 -38.38
C ASN A 725 -10.10 23.40 -38.30
N ASP A 726 -9.07 24.20 -37.97
CA ASP A 726 -7.68 23.74 -37.80
C ASP A 726 -7.40 23.06 -36.45
N ARG A 727 -8.41 23.02 -35.57
CA ARG A 727 -8.39 22.56 -34.18
C ARG A 727 -7.38 23.25 -33.25
N LYS A 728 -6.71 24.34 -33.65
CA LYS A 728 -5.64 24.97 -32.83
C LYS A 728 -6.17 25.61 -31.55
N THR A 729 -7.28 26.34 -31.63
CA THR A 729 -7.98 26.86 -30.43
C THR A 729 -8.46 25.72 -29.53
N TYR A 730 -8.94 24.63 -30.12
CA TYR A 730 -9.45 23.48 -29.36
C TYR A 730 -8.33 22.68 -28.69
N GLN A 731 -7.16 22.53 -29.34
CA GLN A 731 -5.95 22.00 -28.72
C GLN A 731 -5.52 22.84 -27.50
N ALA A 732 -5.62 24.16 -27.57
CA ALA A 732 -5.37 25.04 -26.42
C ALA A 732 -6.42 24.85 -25.30
N TRP A 733 -7.70 24.66 -25.64
CA TRP A 733 -8.75 24.35 -24.67
C TRP A 733 -8.53 22.99 -23.97
N ILE A 734 -8.08 21.95 -24.68
CA ILE A 734 -7.75 20.64 -24.06
C ILE A 734 -6.60 20.81 -23.06
N LEU A 735 -5.52 21.52 -23.44
CA LEU A 735 -4.39 21.76 -22.54
C LEU A 735 -4.78 22.60 -21.31
N GLY A 736 -5.62 23.63 -21.49
CA GLY A 736 -6.21 24.38 -20.38
C GLY A 736 -7.04 23.49 -19.45
N THR A 737 -7.87 22.62 -20.02
CA THR A 737 -8.67 21.64 -19.27
C THR A 737 -7.80 20.68 -18.44
N ILE A 738 -6.63 20.26 -18.97
CA ILE A 738 -5.66 19.45 -18.20
C ILE A 738 -5.08 20.25 -17.03
N ALA A 739 -4.66 21.50 -17.26
CA ALA A 739 -4.14 22.38 -16.21
C ALA A 739 -5.17 22.58 -15.10
N ASP A 740 -6.37 23.01 -15.48
CA ASP A 740 -7.45 23.33 -14.56
C ASP A 740 -7.91 22.09 -13.80
N THR A 741 -8.02 20.92 -14.44
CA THR A 741 -8.38 19.67 -13.74
C THR A 741 -7.40 19.36 -12.62
N TRP A 742 -6.08 19.38 -12.88
CA TRP A 742 -5.09 19.09 -11.84
C TRP A 742 -5.07 20.17 -10.75
N ASN A 743 -5.11 21.45 -11.12
CA ASN A 743 -5.03 22.56 -10.16
C ASN A 743 -6.28 22.63 -9.27
N LEU A 744 -7.46 22.36 -9.83
CA LEU A 744 -8.73 22.28 -9.08
C LEU A 744 -8.78 20.99 -8.24
N PHE A 745 -8.30 19.85 -8.76
CA PHE A 745 -8.20 18.61 -7.99
C PHE A 745 -7.29 18.81 -6.77
N HIS A 746 -6.07 19.30 -6.96
CA HIS A 746 -5.14 19.62 -5.87
C HIS A 746 -5.82 20.52 -4.83
N LYS A 747 -6.42 21.63 -5.26
CA LYS A 747 -7.08 22.59 -4.36
C LYS A 747 -8.25 21.96 -3.59
N LYS A 748 -9.12 21.19 -4.27
CA LYS A 748 -10.27 20.51 -3.62
C LYS A 748 -9.80 19.41 -2.67
N PHE A 749 -8.82 18.60 -3.07
CA PHE A 749 -8.26 17.51 -2.25
C PHE A 749 -7.54 18.03 -1.00
N THR A 750 -6.69 19.05 -1.11
CA THR A 750 -6.07 19.66 0.08
C THR A 750 -7.09 20.36 0.97
N ALA A 751 -8.13 20.98 0.40
CA ALA A 751 -9.21 21.59 1.19
C ALA A 751 -10.06 20.54 1.95
N LEU A 752 -10.32 19.36 1.35
CA LEU A 752 -10.94 18.24 2.07
C LEU A 752 -10.06 17.76 3.23
N TRP A 753 -8.74 17.68 3.01
CA TRP A 753 -7.77 17.30 4.04
C TRP A 753 -7.68 18.34 5.16
N ASP A 754 -7.76 19.64 4.84
CA ASP A 754 -7.83 20.73 5.83
C ASP A 754 -9.16 20.72 6.62
N ILE A 755 -10.28 20.31 6.00
CA ILE A 755 -11.59 20.18 6.66
C ILE A 755 -11.63 18.97 7.62
N HIS A 756 -11.03 17.85 7.22
CA HIS A 756 -11.05 16.58 7.98
C HIS A 756 -9.73 16.30 8.72
N LYS A 757 -8.92 17.34 8.96
CA LYS A 757 -7.64 17.25 9.67
C LYS A 757 -7.77 16.58 11.05
N ASP A 758 -8.81 16.93 11.77
CA ASP A 758 -9.11 16.42 13.12
C ASP A 758 -10.14 15.26 13.05
N GLY A 759 -10.20 14.58 11.90
CA GLY A 759 -11.15 13.51 11.59
C GLY A 759 -10.61 12.09 11.89
N PRO A 760 -11.35 11.04 11.48
CA PRO A 760 -11.00 9.64 11.76
C PRO A 760 -9.88 9.06 10.86
N GLY A 761 -9.16 9.89 10.10
CA GLY A 761 -8.06 9.47 9.22
C GLY A 761 -6.73 9.31 9.97
N GLU A 762 -6.14 8.11 9.95
CA GLU A 762 -5.02 7.77 10.84
C GLU A 762 -3.63 7.89 10.19
N ALA A 763 -3.54 8.26 8.91
CA ALA A 763 -2.27 8.48 8.22
C ALA A 763 -1.48 9.66 8.82
N PHE A 764 -2.16 10.76 9.13
CA PHE A 764 -1.54 12.03 9.57
C PHE A 764 -2.26 12.64 10.77
N LEU A 765 -2.09 12.03 11.94
CA LEU A 765 -2.71 12.43 13.21
C LEU A 765 -2.46 13.92 13.57
N ASP A 766 -3.50 14.59 14.04
CA ASP A 766 -3.49 16.02 14.40
C ASP A 766 -2.39 16.35 15.42
N ASP A 767 -2.22 15.52 16.44
CA ASP A 767 -1.25 15.70 17.53
C ASP A 767 0.23 15.51 17.12
N ILE A 768 0.49 14.80 16.01
CA ILE A 768 1.82 14.68 15.41
C ILE A 768 2.07 15.83 14.43
N TYR A 769 1.07 16.20 13.61
CA TYR A 769 1.18 17.18 12.52
C TYR A 769 0.41 18.48 12.81
N ASN A 770 0.49 18.98 14.05
CA ASN A 770 -0.17 20.19 14.55
C ASN A 770 0.51 21.51 14.13
N ASP A 771 1.80 21.45 13.80
CA ASP A 771 2.57 22.60 13.29
C ASP A 771 2.20 22.93 11.83
N VAL A 772 1.89 24.20 11.57
CA VAL A 772 1.37 24.68 10.26
C VAL A 772 2.41 24.53 9.14
N GLU A 773 3.70 24.73 9.42
CA GLU A 773 4.76 24.57 8.42
C GLU A 773 4.96 23.10 8.03
N LEU A 774 4.95 22.19 9.02
CA LEU A 774 5.00 20.75 8.81
C LEU A 774 3.75 20.24 8.08
N TRP A 775 2.57 20.78 8.38
CA TRP A 775 1.32 20.44 7.70
C TRP A 775 1.36 20.81 6.21
N GLU A 776 1.78 22.03 5.87
CA GLU A 776 1.94 22.42 4.47
C GLU A 776 3.05 21.64 3.76
N LEU A 777 4.17 21.34 4.43
CA LEU A 777 5.25 20.51 3.88
C LEU A 777 4.78 19.08 3.55
N VAL A 778 3.99 18.48 4.44
CA VAL A 778 3.36 17.16 4.25
C VAL A 778 2.41 17.18 3.06
N LYS A 779 1.48 18.15 2.98
CA LYS A 779 0.54 18.29 1.86
C LYS A 779 1.29 18.49 0.53
N GLN A 780 2.28 19.38 0.50
CA GLN A 780 3.08 19.65 -0.71
C GLN A 780 3.80 18.40 -1.22
N LYS A 781 4.49 17.66 -0.34
CA LYS A 781 5.17 16.41 -0.71
C LYS A 781 4.17 15.36 -1.22
N TYR A 782 3.07 15.13 -0.50
CA TYR A 782 2.05 14.17 -0.91
C TYR A 782 1.49 14.48 -2.30
N MET A 783 1.23 15.76 -2.60
CA MET A 783 0.70 16.18 -3.91
C MET A 783 1.74 16.12 -5.04
N ILE A 784 3.04 16.30 -4.75
CA ILE A 784 4.13 16.08 -5.73
C ILE A 784 4.31 14.59 -6.03
N ASP A 785 4.34 13.73 -5.00
CA ASP A 785 4.45 12.29 -5.18
C ASP A 785 3.22 11.75 -5.95
N LEU A 786 2.03 12.24 -5.64
CA LEU A 786 0.79 11.93 -6.37
C LEU A 786 0.78 12.44 -7.82
N LEU A 787 1.40 13.59 -8.11
CA LEU A 787 1.59 14.06 -9.49
C LEU A 787 2.49 13.08 -10.26
N HIS A 788 3.61 12.65 -9.67
CA HIS A 788 4.55 11.72 -10.31
C HIS A 788 3.93 10.33 -10.56
N ASP A 789 3.13 9.81 -9.61
CA ASP A 789 2.31 8.61 -9.82
C ASP A 789 1.34 8.82 -11.00
N SER A 790 0.60 9.93 -11.00
CA SER A 790 -0.42 10.25 -12.02
C SER A 790 0.16 10.36 -13.43
N LEU A 791 1.31 11.01 -13.59
CA LEU A 791 1.99 11.14 -14.87
C LEU A 791 2.55 9.80 -15.38
N GLY A 792 2.95 8.90 -14.47
CA GLY A 792 3.40 7.55 -14.81
C GLY A 792 2.27 6.69 -15.36
N PHE A 793 1.13 6.63 -14.65
CA PHE A 793 -0.03 5.90 -15.11
C PHE A 793 -0.69 6.54 -16.35
N ALA A 794 -0.61 7.87 -16.52
CA ALA A 794 -0.97 8.53 -17.78
C ALA A 794 -0.12 8.00 -18.94
N ALA A 795 1.21 7.99 -18.80
CA ALA A 795 2.11 7.46 -19.82
C ALA A 795 1.83 5.98 -20.15
N ALA A 796 1.62 5.13 -19.14
CA ALA A 796 1.25 3.72 -19.35
C ALA A 796 -0.08 3.56 -20.11
N LYS A 797 -1.12 4.31 -19.70
CA LYS A 797 -2.43 4.33 -20.36
C LYS A 797 -2.35 4.94 -21.77
N MET A 798 -1.40 5.83 -22.08
CA MET A 798 -1.16 6.33 -23.43
C MET A 798 -0.49 5.26 -24.32
N ILE A 799 0.64 4.69 -23.88
CA ILE A 799 1.40 3.67 -24.63
C ILE A 799 0.50 2.48 -25.01
N ARG A 800 -0.25 1.93 -24.05
CA ARG A 800 -1.12 0.77 -24.28
C ARG A 800 -2.29 1.02 -25.23
N ARG A 801 -2.66 2.28 -25.47
CA ARG A 801 -3.74 2.66 -26.41
C ARG A 801 -3.25 2.85 -27.85
N ILE A 802 -1.93 2.80 -28.09
CA ILE A 802 -1.30 3.00 -29.40
C ILE A 802 -0.69 1.71 -29.96
N VAL A 803 -0.09 0.87 -29.10
CA VAL A 803 0.56 -0.40 -29.52
C VAL A 803 -0.06 -1.67 -28.90
N GLY A 804 -1.02 -1.51 -27.98
CA GLY A 804 -1.74 -2.63 -27.35
C GLY A 804 -3.05 -3.00 -28.06
N VAL A 805 -3.77 -3.99 -27.53
CA VAL A 805 -4.98 -4.56 -28.14
C VAL A 805 -6.14 -3.58 -28.30
N ALA A 806 -6.39 -2.76 -27.28
CA ALA A 806 -7.57 -1.92 -27.17
C ALA A 806 -7.20 -0.45 -27.42
N HIS A 807 -7.43 0.02 -28.65
CA HIS A 807 -7.15 1.39 -29.11
C HIS A 807 -8.17 2.43 -28.59
N VAL A 808 -8.09 3.68 -29.07
CA VAL A 808 -9.08 4.74 -28.80
C VAL A 808 -9.69 5.29 -30.09
N GLU A 809 -10.98 5.65 -30.00
CA GLU A 809 -11.76 6.27 -31.10
C GLU A 809 -11.09 7.54 -31.64
N ASP A 810 -10.33 8.27 -30.80
CA ASP A 810 -9.59 9.50 -31.15
C ASP A 810 -8.63 9.32 -32.34
N PHE A 811 -7.95 8.18 -32.45
CA PHE A 811 -7.09 7.87 -33.59
C PHE A 811 -7.78 7.00 -34.63
N GLU A 812 -8.55 6.00 -34.19
CA GLU A 812 -9.18 5.03 -35.09
C GLU A 812 -10.22 5.65 -36.04
N SER A 813 -10.81 6.80 -35.65
CA SER A 813 -11.69 7.60 -36.53
C SER A 813 -10.96 8.47 -37.56
N ILE A 814 -9.63 8.62 -37.46
CA ILE A 814 -8.81 9.27 -38.49
C ILE A 814 -8.68 8.30 -39.67
N SER A 815 -9.39 8.57 -40.77
CA SER A 815 -9.52 7.65 -41.90
C SER A 815 -8.25 7.47 -42.74
N ASP A 816 -7.32 8.42 -42.70
CA ASP A 816 -6.01 8.35 -43.35
C ASP A 816 -4.98 7.67 -42.41
N PRO A 817 -4.43 6.48 -42.74
CA PRO A 817 -3.49 5.77 -41.87
C PRO A 817 -2.16 6.52 -41.65
N ALA A 818 -1.68 7.30 -42.62
CA ALA A 818 -0.44 8.07 -42.44
C ALA A 818 -0.69 9.24 -41.48
N LYS A 819 -1.79 9.97 -41.68
CA LYS A 819 -2.20 11.07 -40.78
C LYS A 819 -2.50 10.57 -39.35
N ARG A 820 -3.02 9.33 -39.22
CA ARG A 820 -3.20 8.63 -37.95
C ARG A 820 -1.86 8.33 -37.29
N ALA A 821 -0.95 7.65 -38.00
CA ALA A 821 0.36 7.26 -37.48
C ALA A 821 1.22 8.46 -37.05
N ASP A 822 1.18 9.59 -37.75
CA ASP A 822 1.89 10.81 -37.34
C ASP A 822 1.28 11.49 -36.10
N SER A 823 0.00 11.23 -35.82
CA SER A 823 -0.67 11.68 -34.59
C SER A 823 -0.37 10.74 -33.41
N GLU A 824 -0.39 9.44 -33.68
CA GLU A 824 -0.05 8.37 -32.72
C GLU A 824 1.42 8.39 -32.30
N ARG A 825 2.37 8.57 -33.24
CA ARG A 825 3.81 8.68 -32.96
C ARG A 825 4.10 9.80 -31.97
N ARG A 826 3.59 11.01 -32.22
CA ARG A 826 3.79 12.16 -31.32
C ARG A 826 3.22 11.90 -29.92
N ALA A 827 2.06 11.25 -29.81
CA ALA A 827 1.50 10.84 -28.53
C ALA A 827 2.37 9.78 -27.83
N LEU A 828 2.94 8.83 -28.57
CA LEU A 828 3.80 7.77 -28.06
C LEU A 828 5.17 8.30 -27.62
N ASP A 829 5.77 9.23 -28.36
CA ASP A 829 7.04 9.87 -28.01
C ASP A 829 6.92 10.73 -26.76
N PHE A 830 5.84 11.53 -26.66
CA PHE A 830 5.50 12.23 -25.43
C PHE A 830 5.29 11.26 -24.26
N ALA A 831 4.60 10.14 -24.46
CA ALA A 831 4.37 9.15 -23.39
C ALA A 831 5.67 8.44 -22.96
N LYS A 832 6.55 8.05 -23.91
CA LYS A 832 7.89 7.51 -23.61
C LYS A 832 8.75 8.52 -22.82
N MET A 833 8.68 9.80 -23.18
CA MET A 833 9.34 10.89 -22.47
C MET A 833 8.76 11.05 -21.06
N LEU A 834 7.43 11.13 -20.94
CA LEU A 834 6.73 11.34 -19.68
C LEU A 834 7.00 10.19 -18.70
N MET A 835 6.90 8.93 -19.14
CA MET A 835 7.23 7.76 -18.31
C MET A 835 8.61 7.90 -17.65
N LYS A 836 9.64 8.18 -18.47
CA LYS A 836 11.05 8.18 -18.07
C LYS A 836 11.50 9.46 -17.36
N LYS A 837 10.82 10.60 -17.58
CA LYS A 837 11.19 11.92 -17.03
C LYS A 837 10.17 12.50 -16.03
N ARG A 838 9.07 11.79 -15.68
CA ARG A 838 7.97 12.32 -14.83
C ARG A 838 8.41 13.00 -13.54
N ARG A 839 9.44 12.46 -12.87
CA ARG A 839 9.97 12.98 -11.60
C ARG A 839 10.68 14.33 -11.72
N ASN A 840 10.93 14.82 -12.94
CA ASN A 840 11.56 16.11 -13.19
C ASN A 840 10.55 17.26 -13.29
N PHE A 841 9.24 16.97 -13.37
CA PHE A 841 8.18 17.98 -13.40
C PHE A 841 7.74 18.31 -11.96
N ASN A 842 7.58 19.60 -11.66
CA ASN A 842 7.12 20.06 -10.34
C ASN A 842 5.64 20.50 -10.39
N THR A 843 5.15 20.84 -11.57
CA THR A 843 3.78 21.32 -11.81
C THR A 843 3.19 20.71 -13.08
N ILE A 844 1.86 20.73 -13.22
CA ILE A 844 1.19 20.34 -14.47
C ILE A 844 1.50 21.31 -15.63
N ALA A 845 1.86 22.56 -15.33
CA ALA A 845 2.25 23.55 -16.34
C ALA A 845 3.56 23.17 -17.05
N ASP A 846 4.52 22.60 -16.30
CA ASP A 846 5.78 22.09 -16.87
C ASP A 846 5.53 20.95 -17.88
N VAL A 847 4.55 20.09 -17.58
CA VAL A 847 4.12 18.97 -18.44
C VAL A 847 3.40 19.47 -19.69
N ILE A 848 2.55 20.49 -19.56
CA ILE A 848 1.83 21.11 -20.69
C ILE A 848 2.80 21.83 -21.62
N LEU A 849 3.79 22.55 -21.08
CA LEU A 849 4.87 23.15 -21.86
C LEU A 849 5.67 22.06 -22.61
N ALA A 850 6.00 20.96 -21.94
CA ALA A 850 6.65 19.82 -22.60
C ALA A 850 5.81 19.21 -23.73
N ALA A 851 4.48 19.12 -23.58
CA ALA A 851 3.58 18.63 -24.62
C ALA A 851 3.52 19.57 -25.85
N GLN A 852 3.60 20.88 -25.63
CA GLN A 852 3.60 21.90 -26.69
C GLN A 852 4.92 21.97 -27.48
N LEU A 853 6.06 21.64 -26.87
CA LEU A 853 7.38 21.81 -27.48
C LEU A 853 7.71 20.80 -28.59
N GLY A 854 7.12 19.61 -28.58
CA GLY A 854 7.26 18.59 -29.65
C GLY A 854 8.63 17.90 -29.79
N GLU A 855 9.72 18.49 -29.28
CA GLU A 855 11.07 17.93 -29.34
C GLU A 855 11.46 17.24 -28.01
N TRP A 856 11.47 15.90 -27.98
CA TRP A 856 11.64 15.13 -26.74
C TRP A 856 12.91 14.28 -26.64
N GLU A 857 13.49 13.88 -27.79
CA GLU A 857 14.70 13.03 -27.84
C GLU A 857 15.99 13.85 -27.62
N THR A 858 16.09 15.02 -28.23
CA THR A 858 17.24 15.94 -28.15
C THR A 858 17.20 16.85 -26.91
N ALA A 859 16.04 16.98 -26.27
CA ALA A 859 15.83 17.91 -25.17
C ALA A 859 16.55 17.47 -23.88
N THR A 860 17.73 18.07 -23.67
CA THR A 860 18.25 18.36 -22.34
C THR A 860 17.28 19.35 -21.69
N ILE A 861 16.32 18.84 -20.91
CA ILE A 861 15.22 19.64 -20.38
C ILE A 861 15.77 20.61 -19.32
N PHE A 862 15.88 21.88 -19.69
CA PHE A 862 16.39 22.97 -18.84
C PHE A 862 15.36 23.41 -17.78
N PHE A 863 15.03 22.53 -16.83
CA PHE A 863 14.34 22.94 -15.60
C PHE A 863 15.34 23.48 -14.58
N ALA A 864 15.77 24.72 -14.83
CA ALA A 864 16.59 25.51 -13.90
C ALA A 864 15.82 26.76 -13.46
N SER A 865 15.69 26.93 -12.14
CA SER A 865 15.30 28.16 -11.44
C SER A 865 14.02 28.89 -11.88
N VAL A 866 12.85 28.41 -11.43
CA VAL A 866 11.75 29.29 -10.98
C VAL A 866 11.23 28.86 -9.62
N LEU A 867 12.14 28.71 -8.65
CA LEU A 867 11.80 29.05 -7.27
C LEU A 867 12.04 30.56 -7.12
N PRO A 868 11.18 31.33 -6.43
CA PRO A 868 11.63 32.58 -5.84
C PRO A 868 12.80 32.24 -4.90
N PRO A 869 13.86 33.06 -4.82
CA PRO A 869 14.89 32.83 -3.81
C PRO A 869 14.23 32.82 -2.42
N PRO A 870 14.71 32.01 -1.46
CA PRO A 870 14.26 32.13 -0.08
C PRO A 870 14.44 33.60 0.34
N PRO A 871 13.51 34.16 1.15
CA PRO A 871 13.64 35.54 1.60
C PRO A 871 15.03 35.71 2.22
N PRO A 872 15.77 36.78 1.85
CA PRO A 872 17.15 36.93 2.30
C PRO A 872 17.17 36.86 3.84
N PRO A 873 18.14 36.14 4.45
CA PRO A 873 18.23 36.08 5.90
C PRO A 873 18.24 37.52 6.44
N PRO A 874 17.47 37.80 7.50
CA PRO A 874 17.12 39.17 7.90
C PRO A 874 18.38 40.02 7.94
N SER A 875 18.42 41.02 7.05
CA SER A 875 19.65 41.74 6.72
C SER A 875 20.31 42.23 7.99
N SER A 876 21.58 41.88 8.19
CA SER A 876 22.32 42.16 9.43
C SER A 876 22.43 43.67 9.67
N SER A 877 21.44 44.23 10.33
CA SER A 877 21.47 45.58 10.87
C SER A 877 22.65 45.66 11.83
N SER A 878 23.56 46.59 11.56
CA SER A 878 24.82 46.74 12.30
C SER A 878 24.56 46.74 13.81
N PRO A 879 25.38 46.03 14.62
CA PRO A 879 25.23 46.07 16.06
C PRO A 879 25.34 47.51 16.58
N PRO A 880 24.57 47.90 17.61
CA PRO A 880 24.68 49.22 18.20
C PRO A 880 26.10 49.44 18.76
N PRO A 881 26.62 50.68 18.72
CA PRO A 881 27.99 50.97 19.14
C PRO A 881 28.18 50.67 20.64
N LEU A 882 29.28 49.98 20.96
CA LEU A 882 29.67 49.66 22.33
C LEU A 882 30.00 50.94 23.13
N PRO A 883 29.68 50.99 24.44
CA PRO A 883 30.11 52.08 25.31
C PRO A 883 31.63 52.07 25.53
N PRO A 884 32.25 53.22 25.85
CA PRO A 884 33.69 53.33 26.05
C PRO A 884 34.17 52.60 27.33
N PRO A 885 35.42 52.07 27.34
CA PRO A 885 35.96 51.31 28.46
C PRO A 885 36.41 52.20 29.65
N PRO A 886 36.36 51.68 30.90
CA PRO A 886 36.86 52.37 32.09
C PRO A 886 38.39 52.25 32.28
N SER A 887 38.97 53.14 33.08
CA SER A 887 40.42 53.24 33.33
C SER A 887 40.93 52.35 34.48
N PRO A 888 42.15 51.75 34.39
CA PRO A 888 42.85 51.05 35.48
C PRO A 888 43.57 52.05 36.43
N PRO A 889 43.91 51.71 37.71
CA PRO A 889 44.90 50.67 38.13
C PRO A 889 44.57 50.02 39.52
N PRO A 890 45.51 49.50 40.37
CA PRO A 890 46.79 48.77 40.19
C PRO A 890 46.80 47.32 40.83
N PRO A 891 47.86 46.50 40.69
CA PRO A 891 47.97 45.12 41.24
C PRO A 891 48.65 45.05 42.64
N PRO A 892 48.52 43.92 43.40
CA PRO A 892 49.55 42.84 43.39
C PRO A 892 48.96 41.41 43.76
N PRO A 893 49.76 40.37 44.08
CA PRO A 893 50.83 39.72 43.30
C PRO A 893 50.70 38.17 43.20
N ASN A 894 51.56 37.54 42.37
CA ASN A 894 52.00 36.11 42.44
C ASN A 894 50.93 35.02 42.11
N VAL A 895 51.25 33.86 41.50
CA VAL A 895 52.54 33.30 41.00
C VAL A 895 52.31 32.23 39.91
N ILE A 896 53.24 32.10 38.95
CA ILE A 896 53.59 30.91 38.09
C ILE A 896 52.39 30.02 37.63
N VAL A 897 51.87 30.08 36.39
CA VAL A 897 52.48 29.75 35.07
C VAL A 897 53.01 28.32 34.94
N ILE A 898 52.28 27.45 34.23
CA ILE A 898 52.82 26.52 33.21
C ILE A 898 51.68 26.04 32.29
N ASN A 899 52.00 25.98 30.99
CA ASN A 899 51.29 25.39 29.86
C ASN A 899 52.44 24.81 28.96
N PRO A 900 52.24 23.97 27.91
CA PRO A 900 50.98 23.51 27.32
C PRO A 900 50.91 22.03 26.82
N MET A 901 49.70 21.57 26.47
CA MET A 901 49.38 20.66 25.34
C MET A 901 50.01 19.22 25.27
N PRO A 902 49.64 18.35 24.29
CA PRO A 902 48.46 18.32 23.40
C PRO A 902 47.66 16.98 23.43
N SER A 903 46.62 16.90 22.57
CA SER A 903 45.84 15.69 22.18
C SER A 903 44.88 15.11 23.24
N TRP A 904 43.75 14.50 22.86
CA TRP A 904 43.23 14.22 21.50
C TRP A 904 42.10 15.19 21.09
#